data_AF-A0A397CE39-F1
#
_entry.id   AF-A0A397CE39-F1
#
_cell.length_a   1.000
_cell.length_b   1.000
_cell.length_c   1.000
_cell.angle_alpha   90.00
_cell.angle_beta   90.00
_cell.angle_gamma   90.00
#
_symmetry.space_group_name_H-M   'P 1'
#
loop_
_entity.id
_entity.type
_entity.pdbx_description
1 polymer ?
#
loop_
_entity_poly.entity_id
_entity_poly.type
_entity_poly.pdbx_seq_one_letter_code
_entity_poly.pdbx_strand_id
1 'polypeptide(L)'
;MASLVDCLVKSLPEVVYETPALRHHLGLSVELLLAYHTRDPWLLFRHCLCLSSLSKYYMRDPTLYPRVFDRLFGLIVFCEPGESIAHGSPMRPTSTNVRRRALASLISICHAGPLHVLPYLPMLCTQVIGLFPQVLDSEGVLMYEMLVVVSNSLPTFEEREAFIQQITAAPLAQWTDMTPIVTSQDKLVHALETHNATVVFGLLKVLTTLYGIAKRIQVTPPPSSPPPSSTSLSEHGDIPSPSPHPFASVWPVLLPNLMALIRTLHALSAPLARESLVQTTTSARGILVMSVEEINQAMLGKEQVQVVDVAVTKYARWAKNTRDICYHLVGCAFGHANIFTTTDMPSSWVQSSLLSNLEYMEHRHWKTFLSSVWLPFVKSCPPHLYATLLQPTVWHLLSHLTDRLATGYAAASSGDDMKYDVAYLPQFAGVDIQATTVDTVSNAVFVEVVRYTVDFVEALIDAKTVVDMDSTHPKHVVVETDRVLREFILSSDALTRQIVAVLVGVVGYTDTLSCRRATNLLDRLVSALAGQTQQFHQLLGKDVFTAALCALLAHFHDVDDGFKWELINLLRNIYCRVTLGLLPVDECKGIDPLHQPVKPDSDLCFAPRQIVASLHGVQPDDVAALEQSLRTHHSTKTQKNYLKEFLETPFLAYVDAPHTLKAIEDLPPVASSSHPRAASTSNDADISSLFGAHHE
;
A
#
# COMPACT_ATOMS: atom_id res chain seq x y z
N MET A 1 -36.14 11.98 -3.54
CA MET A 1 -36.11 13.47 -3.54
C MET A 1 -34.76 14.06 -3.14
N ALA A 2 -34.26 13.90 -1.90
CA ALA A 2 -32.96 14.50 -1.49
C ALA A 2 -31.78 14.14 -2.44
N SER A 3 -31.64 12.87 -2.83
CA SER A 3 -30.61 12.44 -3.79
C SER A 3 -30.79 13.02 -5.20
N LEU A 4 -32.04 13.28 -5.62
CA LEU A 4 -32.32 13.91 -6.91
C LEU A 4 -31.92 15.39 -6.87
N VAL A 5 -32.24 16.10 -5.79
CA VAL A 5 -31.82 17.50 -5.59
C VAL A 5 -30.30 17.58 -5.55
N ASP A 6 -29.62 16.69 -4.82
CA ASP A 6 -28.16 16.63 -4.77
C ASP A 6 -27.54 16.45 -6.17
N CYS A 7 -28.07 15.49 -6.94
CA CYS A 7 -27.64 15.24 -8.32
C CYS A 7 -27.85 16.49 -9.19
N LEU A 8 -29.05 17.06 -9.22
CA LEU A 8 -29.37 18.22 -10.04
C LEU A 8 -28.48 19.42 -9.70
N VAL A 9 -28.38 19.79 -8.43
CA VAL A 9 -27.64 20.99 -7.99
C VAL A 9 -26.14 20.85 -8.24
N LYS A 10 -25.57 19.65 -8.01
CA LYS A 10 -24.13 19.39 -8.28
C LYS A 10 -23.81 19.38 -9.77
N SER A 11 -24.74 18.94 -10.62
CA SER A 11 -24.58 18.92 -12.07
C SER A 11 -24.76 20.30 -12.75
N LEU A 12 -25.24 21.32 -12.02
CA LEU A 12 -25.40 22.66 -12.60
C LEU A 12 -24.02 23.30 -12.90
N PRO A 13 -23.80 23.80 -14.12
CA PRO A 13 -22.61 24.58 -14.45
C PRO A 13 -22.54 25.88 -13.65
N GLU A 14 -21.32 26.35 -13.33
CA GLU A 14 -21.10 27.57 -12.53
C GLU A 14 -21.80 28.81 -13.11
N VAL A 15 -21.81 28.96 -14.44
CA VAL A 15 -22.44 30.10 -15.13
C VAL A 15 -23.94 30.20 -14.81
N VAL A 16 -24.62 29.07 -14.60
CA VAL A 16 -26.06 29.06 -14.34
C VAL A 16 -26.38 29.67 -12.97
N TYR A 17 -25.45 29.58 -12.01
CA TYR A 17 -25.60 30.22 -10.70
C TYR A 17 -25.63 31.75 -10.76
N GLU A 18 -25.31 32.38 -11.90
CA GLU A 18 -25.48 33.82 -12.11
C GLU A 18 -26.93 34.19 -12.50
N THR A 19 -27.77 33.21 -12.85
CA THR A 19 -29.15 33.45 -13.28
C THR A 19 -30.02 33.89 -12.09
N PRO A 20 -30.63 35.09 -12.13
CA PRO A 20 -31.43 35.60 -11.01
C PRO A 20 -32.60 34.69 -10.62
N ALA A 21 -33.29 34.09 -11.60
CA ALA A 21 -34.41 33.18 -11.35
C ALA A 21 -33.96 31.92 -10.59
N LEU A 22 -32.83 31.31 -11.00
CA LEU A 22 -32.28 30.16 -10.28
C LEU A 22 -31.88 30.55 -8.87
N ARG A 23 -31.15 31.67 -8.68
CA ARG A 23 -30.76 32.16 -7.35
C ARG A 23 -31.96 32.36 -6.44
N HIS A 24 -33.04 32.92 -6.97
CA HIS A 24 -34.28 33.12 -6.23
C HIS A 24 -34.89 31.79 -5.78
N HIS A 25 -35.02 30.80 -6.68
CA HIS A 25 -35.57 29.49 -6.32
C HIS A 25 -34.69 28.70 -5.34
N LEU A 26 -33.36 28.77 -5.51
CA LEU A 26 -32.42 28.17 -4.56
C LEU A 26 -32.51 28.85 -3.18
N GLY A 27 -32.59 30.18 -3.14
CA GLY A 27 -32.81 30.93 -1.91
C GLY A 27 -34.08 30.53 -1.19
N LEU A 28 -35.22 30.48 -1.90
CA LEU A 28 -36.49 29.99 -1.34
C LEU A 28 -36.35 28.55 -0.82
N SER A 29 -35.63 27.69 -1.53
CA SER A 29 -35.40 26.31 -1.10
C SER A 29 -34.60 26.25 0.20
N VAL A 30 -33.57 27.08 0.35
CA VAL A 30 -32.79 27.19 1.59
C VAL A 30 -33.67 27.69 2.74
N GLU A 31 -34.48 28.74 2.52
CA GLU A 31 -35.38 29.27 3.55
C GLU A 31 -36.39 28.20 4.01
N LEU A 32 -36.99 27.46 3.08
CA LEU A 32 -37.89 26.35 3.40
C LEU A 32 -37.18 25.25 4.18
N LEU A 33 -35.94 24.92 3.83
CA LEU A 33 -35.14 23.95 4.57
C LEU A 33 -34.84 24.46 5.99
N LEU A 34 -34.37 25.68 6.15
CA LEU A 34 -34.06 26.26 7.47
C LEU A 34 -35.30 26.39 8.35
N ALA A 35 -36.47 26.65 7.76
CA ALA A 35 -37.75 26.70 8.47
C ALA A 35 -38.34 25.32 8.78
N TYR A 36 -37.83 24.24 8.15
CA TYR A 36 -38.36 22.89 8.34
C TYR A 36 -37.95 22.31 9.71
N HIS A 37 -38.93 21.78 10.46
CA HIS A 37 -38.70 21.19 11.77
C HIS A 37 -39.27 19.77 11.82
N THR A 38 -38.48 18.83 12.32
CA THR A 38 -38.90 17.45 12.57
C THR A 38 -38.06 16.86 13.70
N ARG A 39 -38.60 15.85 14.37
CA ARG A 39 -37.87 15.02 15.35
C ARG A 39 -37.50 13.64 14.80
N ASP A 40 -37.96 13.32 13.59
CA ASP A 40 -37.66 12.05 12.94
C ASP A 40 -36.18 12.03 12.50
N PRO A 41 -35.36 11.08 13.01
CA PRO A 41 -33.93 11.05 12.71
C PRO A 41 -33.63 10.78 11.23
N TRP A 42 -34.45 10.01 10.52
CA TRP A 42 -34.24 9.75 9.09
C TRP A 42 -34.52 11.00 8.26
N LEU A 43 -35.55 11.76 8.61
CA LEU A 43 -35.82 13.04 7.95
C LEU A 43 -34.74 14.09 8.28
N LEU A 44 -34.22 14.12 9.51
CA LEU A 44 -33.09 14.97 9.88
C LEU A 44 -31.81 14.59 9.11
N PHE A 45 -31.54 13.30 8.95
CA PHE A 45 -30.43 12.82 8.13
C PHE A 45 -30.54 13.31 6.68
N ARG A 46 -31.73 13.22 6.08
CA ARG A 46 -32.01 13.73 4.73
C ARG A 46 -31.97 15.25 4.66
N HIS A 47 -32.36 15.94 5.72
CA HIS A 47 -32.29 17.39 5.84
C HIS A 47 -30.84 17.89 5.80
N CYS A 48 -29.93 17.25 6.57
CA CYS A 48 -28.49 17.54 6.50
C CYS A 48 -27.91 17.35 5.08
N LEU A 49 -28.35 16.30 4.37
CA LEU A 49 -27.97 16.07 2.97
C LEU A 49 -28.39 17.24 2.08
N CYS A 50 -29.67 17.64 2.14
CA CYS A 50 -30.19 18.75 1.34
C CYS A 50 -29.45 20.08 1.61
N LEU A 51 -29.13 20.38 2.87
CA LEU A 51 -28.33 21.55 3.22
C LEU A 51 -26.92 21.49 2.59
N SER A 52 -26.25 20.33 2.67
CA SER A 52 -24.91 20.19 2.07
C SER A 52 -24.92 20.30 0.54
N SER A 53 -25.99 19.87 -0.13
CA SER A 53 -26.13 19.94 -1.59
C SER A 53 -26.12 21.36 -2.15
N LEU A 54 -26.49 22.35 -1.32
CA LEU A 54 -26.62 23.76 -1.71
C LEU A 54 -25.35 24.57 -1.44
N SER A 55 -24.23 23.91 -1.15
CA SER A 55 -22.95 24.56 -0.79
C SER A 55 -22.46 25.59 -1.82
N LYS A 56 -22.58 25.29 -3.13
CA LYS A 56 -22.25 26.22 -4.21
C LYS A 56 -23.10 27.49 -4.17
N TYR A 57 -24.36 27.39 -3.77
CA TYR A 57 -25.25 28.54 -3.64
C TYR A 57 -24.84 29.43 -2.47
N TYR A 58 -24.42 28.86 -1.33
CA TYR A 58 -23.93 29.63 -0.18
C TYR A 58 -22.70 30.51 -0.50
N MET A 59 -21.90 30.14 -1.51
CA MET A 59 -20.81 30.99 -2.00
C MET A 59 -21.33 32.26 -2.68
N ARG A 60 -22.55 32.24 -3.24
CA ARG A 60 -23.18 33.39 -3.90
C ARG A 60 -23.95 34.27 -2.92
N ASP A 61 -24.38 33.71 -1.80
CA ASP A 61 -24.94 34.45 -0.67
C ASP A 61 -24.28 34.02 0.67
N PRO A 62 -23.09 34.56 0.97
CA PRO A 62 -22.35 34.19 2.17
C PRO A 62 -23.04 34.57 3.48
N THR A 63 -24.10 35.38 3.45
CA THR A 63 -24.84 35.78 4.65
C THR A 63 -25.62 34.61 5.26
N LEU A 64 -25.83 33.54 4.49
CA LEU A 64 -26.54 32.33 4.92
C LEU A 64 -25.69 31.40 5.80
N TYR A 65 -24.35 31.49 5.74
CA TYR A 65 -23.47 30.57 6.46
C TYR A 65 -23.77 30.47 7.96
N PRO A 66 -23.90 31.56 8.74
CA PRO A 66 -24.20 31.47 10.17
C PRO A 66 -25.49 30.69 10.46
N ARG A 67 -26.56 30.92 9.69
CA ARG A 67 -27.86 30.25 9.90
C ARG A 67 -27.79 28.75 9.56
N VAL A 68 -27.07 28.40 8.49
CA VAL A 68 -26.86 27.01 8.09
C VAL A 68 -25.97 26.28 9.10
N PHE A 69 -24.90 26.94 9.57
CA PHE A 69 -24.00 26.40 10.58
C PHE A 69 -24.72 26.19 11.92
N ASP A 70 -25.46 27.18 12.43
CA ASP A 70 -26.27 27.03 13.65
C ASP A 70 -27.21 25.83 13.53
N ARG A 71 -27.87 25.69 12.38
CA ARG A 71 -28.77 24.56 12.15
C ARG A 71 -28.04 23.22 12.21
N LEU A 72 -26.88 23.10 11.57
CA LEU A 72 -26.10 21.86 11.55
C LEU A 72 -25.45 21.57 12.92
N PHE A 73 -24.91 22.57 13.62
CA PHE A 73 -24.39 22.42 14.98
C PHE A 73 -25.47 21.97 15.96
N GLY A 74 -26.71 22.49 15.85
CA GLY A 74 -27.83 22.00 16.63
C GLY A 74 -28.15 20.51 16.39
N LEU A 75 -27.86 19.99 15.20
CA LEU A 75 -28.03 18.56 14.88
C LEU A 75 -26.84 17.69 15.29
N ILE A 76 -25.68 18.29 15.55
CA ILE A 76 -24.54 17.57 16.13
C ILE A 76 -24.84 17.12 17.55
N VAL A 77 -25.67 17.86 18.29
CA VAL A 77 -26.08 17.48 19.65
C VAL A 77 -27.41 16.70 19.68
N PHE A 78 -27.94 16.31 18.52
CA PHE A 78 -29.21 15.59 18.43
C PHE A 78 -29.19 14.30 19.27
N CYS A 79 -30.29 14.08 20.00
CA CYS A 79 -30.55 12.90 20.81
C CYS A 79 -32.05 12.56 20.70
N GLU A 80 -32.38 11.28 20.57
CA GLU A 80 -33.76 10.82 20.68
C GLU A 80 -34.23 10.85 22.15
N PRO A 81 -35.56 10.82 22.43
CA PRO A 81 -36.06 10.83 23.80
C PRO A 81 -35.47 9.70 24.66
N GLY A 82 -34.87 10.06 25.80
CA GLY A 82 -34.24 9.13 26.74
C GLY A 82 -32.73 8.94 26.55
N GLU A 83 -32.13 9.54 25.52
CA GLU A 83 -30.68 9.50 25.30
C GLU A 83 -29.98 10.70 25.94
N SER A 84 -28.78 10.48 26.47
CA SER A 84 -27.89 11.55 26.94
C SER A 84 -26.45 11.06 27.02
N ILE A 85 -25.55 11.81 26.39
CA ILE A 85 -24.10 11.58 26.47
C ILE A 85 -23.60 11.87 27.89
N ALA A 86 -24.10 12.95 28.52
CA ALA A 86 -23.68 13.38 29.85
C ALA A 86 -24.07 12.38 30.96
N HIS A 87 -25.11 11.58 30.74
CA HIS A 87 -25.58 10.56 31.69
C HIS A 87 -25.18 9.13 31.30
N GLY A 88 -24.34 8.96 30.28
CA GLY A 88 -23.82 7.66 29.86
C GLY A 88 -24.85 6.71 29.24
N SER A 89 -26.03 7.21 28.85
CA SER A 89 -27.07 6.40 28.23
C SER A 89 -26.62 5.95 26.82
N PRO A 90 -26.85 4.67 26.44
CA PRO A 90 -26.48 4.19 25.11
C PRO A 90 -27.29 4.93 24.05
N MET A 91 -26.58 5.48 23.05
CA MET A 91 -27.21 6.14 21.91
C MET A 91 -27.60 5.13 20.84
N ARG A 92 -28.76 5.34 20.23
CA ARG A 92 -29.23 4.58 19.09
C ARG A 92 -28.39 4.89 17.86
N PRO A 93 -28.20 3.90 16.96
CA PRO A 93 -27.51 4.11 15.70
C PRO A 93 -28.13 5.24 14.85
N THR A 94 -29.44 5.44 14.92
CA THR A 94 -30.17 6.52 14.23
C THR A 94 -29.71 7.90 14.67
N SER A 95 -29.60 8.16 15.98
CA SER A 95 -29.06 9.41 16.52
C SER A 95 -27.61 9.64 16.10
N THR A 96 -26.75 8.63 16.28
CA THR A 96 -25.33 8.72 15.86
C THR A 96 -25.20 9.00 14.36
N ASN A 97 -26.07 8.41 13.53
CA ASN A 97 -26.07 8.65 12.08
C ASN A 97 -26.45 10.09 11.72
N VAL A 98 -27.43 10.70 12.41
CA VAL A 98 -27.80 12.12 12.21
C VAL A 98 -26.64 13.04 12.54
N ARG A 99 -26.04 12.84 13.73
CA ARG A 99 -24.93 13.68 14.23
C ARG A 99 -23.70 13.60 13.32
N ARG A 100 -23.29 12.37 12.96
CA ARG A 100 -22.19 12.14 12.01
C ARG A 100 -22.50 12.75 10.64
N ARG A 101 -23.74 12.63 10.17
CA ARG A 101 -24.16 13.25 8.91
C ARG A 101 -24.11 14.78 8.99
N ALA A 102 -24.50 15.40 10.10
CA ALA A 102 -24.43 16.85 10.29
C ALA A 102 -22.97 17.35 10.21
N LEU A 103 -22.04 16.66 10.88
CA LEU A 103 -20.60 16.93 10.77
C LEU A 103 -20.08 16.75 9.33
N ALA A 104 -20.45 15.66 8.66
CA ALA A 104 -20.07 15.43 7.27
C ALA A 104 -20.61 16.52 6.33
N SER A 105 -21.83 17.00 6.56
CA SER A 105 -22.43 18.12 5.84
C SER A 105 -21.68 19.43 6.08
N LEU A 106 -21.26 19.72 7.32
CA LEU A 106 -20.41 20.88 7.63
C LEU A 106 -19.07 20.81 6.90
N ILE A 107 -18.38 19.68 6.94
CA ILE A 107 -17.11 19.48 6.23
C ILE A 107 -17.32 19.69 4.73
N SER A 108 -18.39 19.13 4.15
CA SER A 108 -18.70 19.29 2.72
C SER A 108 -18.96 20.75 2.33
N ILE A 109 -19.64 21.52 3.19
CA ILE A 109 -19.90 22.95 2.96
C ILE A 109 -18.59 23.74 3.06
N CYS A 110 -17.78 23.49 4.10
CA CYS A 110 -16.49 24.13 4.29
C CYS A 110 -15.53 23.85 3.12
N HIS A 111 -15.52 22.62 2.61
CA HIS A 111 -14.69 22.23 1.47
C HIS A 111 -15.13 22.87 0.15
N ALA A 112 -16.44 23.15 -0.03
CA ALA A 112 -16.95 23.71 -1.27
C ALA A 112 -16.50 25.16 -1.52
N GLY A 113 -16.36 25.95 -0.45
CA GLY A 113 -15.99 27.36 -0.54
C GLY A 113 -15.16 27.83 0.66
N PRO A 114 -13.96 27.26 0.90
CA PRO A 114 -13.22 27.48 2.14
C PRO A 114 -12.82 28.96 2.34
N LEU A 115 -12.51 29.69 1.26
CA LEU A 115 -12.26 31.14 1.31
C LEU A 115 -13.49 31.96 1.75
N HIS A 116 -14.71 31.54 1.36
CA HIS A 116 -15.95 32.22 1.77
C HIS A 116 -16.31 31.88 3.22
N VAL A 117 -15.85 30.73 3.72
CA VAL A 117 -16.09 30.28 5.09
C VAL A 117 -15.04 30.83 6.06
N LEU A 118 -13.83 31.14 5.59
CA LEU A 118 -12.71 31.63 6.40
C LEU A 118 -13.07 32.77 7.38
N PRO A 119 -13.87 33.80 7.02
CA PRO A 119 -14.26 34.85 7.95
C PRO A 119 -15.01 34.35 9.19
N TYR A 120 -15.64 33.17 9.09
CA TYR A 120 -16.39 32.53 10.17
C TYR A 120 -15.56 31.56 11.00
N LEU A 121 -14.27 31.36 10.69
CA LEU A 121 -13.38 30.45 11.42
C LEU A 121 -13.35 30.70 12.95
N PRO A 122 -13.27 31.94 13.47
CA PRO A 122 -13.31 32.17 14.92
C PRO A 122 -14.62 31.70 15.59
N MET A 123 -15.75 31.87 14.90
CA MET A 123 -17.05 31.39 15.36
C MET A 123 -17.07 29.85 15.36
N LEU A 124 -16.59 29.21 14.29
CA LEU A 124 -16.47 27.75 14.21
C LEU A 124 -15.60 27.18 15.33
N CYS A 125 -14.44 27.79 15.60
CA CYS A 125 -13.57 27.40 16.72
C CYS A 125 -14.30 27.50 18.07
N THR A 126 -15.03 28.59 18.30
CA THR A 126 -15.78 28.80 19.55
C THR A 126 -16.87 27.74 19.74
N GLN A 127 -17.63 27.43 18.67
CA GLN A 127 -18.65 26.39 18.70
C GLN A 127 -18.05 25.01 18.97
N VAL A 128 -16.96 24.66 18.28
CA VAL A 128 -16.27 23.37 18.48
C VAL A 128 -15.76 23.22 19.92
N ILE A 129 -15.13 24.26 20.49
CA ILE A 129 -14.67 24.25 21.88
C ILE A 129 -15.84 24.00 22.85
N GLY A 130 -16.97 24.68 22.66
CA GLY A 130 -18.17 24.51 23.49
C GLY A 130 -18.84 23.14 23.35
N LEU A 131 -18.63 22.46 22.22
CA LEU A 131 -19.24 21.16 21.92
C LEU A 131 -18.42 19.96 22.35
N PHE A 132 -17.10 20.08 22.58
CA PHE A 132 -16.27 18.94 22.99
C PHE A 132 -16.82 18.13 24.18
N PRO A 133 -17.44 18.72 25.21
CA PRO A 133 -18.05 17.97 26.31
C PRO A 133 -19.34 17.20 25.94
N GLN A 134 -19.91 17.47 24.76
CA GLN A 134 -21.25 17.02 24.34
C GLN A 134 -21.21 16.13 23.09
N VAL A 135 -20.02 15.69 22.68
CA VAL A 135 -19.81 14.89 21.46
C VAL A 135 -19.03 13.62 21.73
N LEU A 136 -19.21 12.64 20.86
CA LEU A 136 -18.45 11.40 20.86
C LEU A 136 -17.02 11.65 20.37
N ASP A 137 -16.08 10.80 20.75
CA ASP A 137 -14.67 10.94 20.31
C ASP A 137 -14.54 10.96 18.78
N SER A 138 -15.26 10.07 18.09
CA SER A 138 -15.29 10.04 16.61
C SER A 138 -15.89 11.31 15.99
N GLU A 139 -16.76 12.01 16.72
CA GLU A 139 -17.35 13.27 16.27
C GLU A 139 -16.37 14.43 16.48
N GLY A 140 -15.62 14.43 17.58
CA GLY A 140 -14.54 15.38 17.84
C GLY A 140 -13.48 15.36 16.73
N VAL A 141 -13.08 14.17 16.24
CA VAL A 141 -12.16 14.05 15.10
C VAL A 141 -12.70 14.77 13.86
N LEU A 142 -13.99 14.62 13.53
CA LEU A 142 -14.60 15.30 12.39
C LEU A 142 -14.66 16.82 12.56
N MET A 143 -14.79 17.32 13.79
CA MET A 143 -14.71 18.75 14.08
C MET A 143 -13.31 19.29 13.79
N TYR A 144 -12.26 18.60 14.22
CA TYR A 144 -10.89 18.97 13.87
C TYR A 144 -10.66 18.93 12.36
N GLU A 145 -11.15 17.90 11.66
CA GLU A 145 -11.07 17.84 10.20
C GLU A 145 -11.72 19.06 9.52
N MET A 146 -12.91 19.46 9.99
CA MET A 146 -13.61 20.65 9.48
C MET A 146 -12.78 21.93 9.69
N LEU A 147 -12.23 22.12 10.89
CA LEU A 147 -11.43 23.30 11.21
C LEU A 147 -10.18 23.38 10.31
N VAL A 148 -9.50 22.25 10.07
CA VAL A 148 -8.33 22.19 9.20
C VAL A 148 -8.68 22.50 7.74
N VAL A 149 -9.81 21.98 7.25
CA VAL A 149 -10.29 22.28 5.88
C VAL A 149 -10.44 23.79 5.66
N VAL A 150 -10.97 24.51 6.66
CA VAL A 150 -11.10 25.97 6.58
C VAL A 150 -9.74 26.67 6.77
N SER A 151 -8.93 26.22 7.73
CA SER A 151 -7.63 26.85 8.03
C SER A 151 -6.63 26.73 6.89
N ASN A 152 -6.78 25.76 5.98
CA ASN A 152 -5.99 25.67 4.75
C ASN A 152 -6.06 26.96 3.90
N SER A 153 -7.12 27.76 4.05
CA SER A 153 -7.30 29.04 3.35
C SER A 153 -6.71 30.25 4.08
N LEU A 154 -6.08 30.08 5.25
CA LEU A 154 -5.33 31.17 5.91
C LEU A 154 -4.21 31.66 4.97
N PRO A 155 -4.00 32.99 4.87
CA PRO A 155 -3.23 33.57 3.78
C PRO A 155 -1.73 33.26 3.85
N THR A 156 -1.16 33.16 5.06
CA THR A 156 0.28 32.92 5.24
C THR A 156 0.60 31.49 5.69
N PHE A 157 1.84 31.05 5.50
CA PHE A 157 2.28 29.76 6.04
C PHE A 157 2.33 29.82 7.57
N GLU A 158 2.80 30.92 8.13
CA GLU A 158 2.99 31.16 9.56
C GLU A 158 1.65 31.09 10.32
N GLU A 159 0.58 31.69 9.78
CA GLU A 159 -0.75 31.58 10.38
C GLU A 159 -1.29 30.14 10.33
N ARG A 160 -1.04 29.42 9.23
CA ARG A 160 -1.44 28.01 9.10
C ARG A 160 -0.69 27.15 10.10
N GLU A 161 0.63 27.30 10.19
CA GLU A 161 1.45 26.58 11.15
C GLU A 161 1.02 26.89 12.60
N ALA A 162 0.86 28.17 12.96
CA ALA A 162 0.43 28.57 14.29
C ALA A 162 -0.94 27.97 14.67
N PHE A 163 -1.89 27.96 13.73
CA PHE A 163 -3.19 27.33 13.94
C PHE A 163 -3.05 25.82 14.18
N ILE A 164 -2.26 25.12 13.36
CA ILE A 164 -2.01 23.68 13.52
C ILE A 164 -1.33 23.37 14.85
N GLN A 165 -0.33 24.16 15.26
CA GLN A 165 0.32 24.02 16.56
C GLN A 165 -0.69 24.20 17.70
N GLN A 166 -1.56 25.20 17.62
CA GLN A 166 -2.58 25.45 18.63
C GLN A 166 -3.55 24.27 18.80
N ILE A 167 -4.10 23.74 17.70
CA ILE A 167 -5.10 22.66 17.77
C ILE A 167 -4.50 21.29 18.11
N THR A 168 -3.19 21.10 17.86
CA THR A 168 -2.48 19.85 18.18
C THR A 168 -1.85 19.85 19.58
N ALA A 169 -1.67 21.00 20.22
CA ALA A 169 -0.98 21.12 21.51
C ALA A 169 -1.52 20.19 22.59
N ALA A 170 -2.84 20.18 22.83
CA ALA A 170 -3.44 19.34 23.88
C ALA A 170 -3.36 17.83 23.56
N PRO A 171 -3.71 17.36 22.35
CA PRO A 171 -3.48 15.97 21.95
C PRO A 171 -2.00 15.54 22.04
N LEU A 172 -1.05 16.41 21.68
CA LEU A 172 0.39 16.09 21.77
C LEU A 172 0.89 15.99 23.20
N ALA A 173 0.41 16.84 24.11
CA ALA A 173 0.74 16.73 25.53
C ALA A 173 0.27 15.37 26.09
N GLN A 174 -0.99 15.01 25.83
CA GLN A 174 -1.53 13.70 26.21
C GLN A 174 -0.77 12.53 25.59
N TRP A 175 -0.32 12.68 24.34
CA TRP A 175 0.49 11.67 23.65
C TRP A 175 1.87 11.49 24.29
N THR A 176 2.49 12.58 24.72
CA THR A 176 3.82 12.57 25.33
C THR A 176 3.79 11.91 26.71
N ASP A 177 2.70 12.08 27.46
CA ASP A 177 2.49 11.42 28.75
C ASP A 177 2.40 9.88 28.63
N MET A 178 2.12 9.34 27.43
CA MET A 178 2.03 7.89 27.19
C MET A 178 3.39 7.21 26.95
N THR A 179 4.49 7.96 26.87
CA THR A 179 5.87 7.44 26.64
C THR A 179 6.19 6.17 27.42
N PRO A 180 6.00 6.07 28.76
CA PRO A 180 6.38 4.87 29.51
C PRO A 180 5.55 3.63 29.16
N ILE A 181 4.33 3.81 28.64
CA ILE A 181 3.42 2.71 28.29
C ILE A 181 3.76 2.21 26.88
N VAL A 182 3.90 3.12 25.92
CA VAL A 182 4.10 2.76 24.50
C VAL A 182 5.48 2.16 24.20
N THR A 183 6.43 2.29 25.12
CA THR A 183 7.81 1.79 25.00
C THR A 183 8.02 0.40 25.61
N SER A 184 7.04 -0.17 26.32
CA SER A 184 7.18 -1.42 27.07
C SER A 184 5.98 -2.34 26.86
N GLN A 185 6.25 -3.57 26.42
CA GLN A 185 5.24 -4.61 26.24
C GLN A 185 4.49 -4.88 27.54
N ASP A 186 5.21 -5.10 28.64
CA ASP A 186 4.63 -5.40 29.95
C ASP A 186 3.74 -4.27 30.46
N LYS A 187 4.18 -3.01 30.35
CA LYS A 187 3.38 -1.86 30.80
C LYS A 187 2.14 -1.66 29.94
N LEU A 188 2.24 -1.88 28.62
CA LEU A 188 1.11 -1.81 27.72
C LEU A 188 0.08 -2.89 28.05
N VAL A 189 0.53 -4.14 28.18
CA VAL A 189 -0.33 -5.27 28.53
C VAL A 189 -0.99 -5.05 29.89
N HIS A 190 -0.21 -4.71 30.92
CA HIS A 190 -0.72 -4.45 32.26
C HIS A 190 -1.78 -3.33 32.25
N ALA A 191 -1.56 -2.24 31.50
CA ALA A 191 -2.55 -1.18 31.39
C ALA A 191 -3.87 -1.64 30.75
N LEU A 192 -3.82 -2.59 29.80
CA LEU A 192 -5.01 -3.20 29.21
C LEU A 192 -5.72 -4.13 30.20
N GLU A 193 -4.96 -4.92 30.97
CA GLU A 193 -5.47 -5.81 32.02
C GLU A 193 -6.21 -5.05 33.13
N THR A 194 -5.64 -3.92 33.55
CA THR A 194 -6.25 -3.06 34.58
C THR A 194 -7.34 -2.14 34.01
N HIS A 195 -7.75 -2.33 32.75
CA HIS A 195 -8.73 -1.48 32.06
C HIS A 195 -8.41 0.02 32.14
N ASN A 196 -7.14 0.40 32.03
CA ASN A 196 -6.71 1.80 32.13
C ASN A 196 -7.40 2.65 31.05
N ALA A 197 -8.25 3.60 31.47
CA ALA A 197 -9.06 4.40 30.55
C ALA A 197 -8.22 5.25 29.58
N THR A 198 -7.05 5.73 30.03
CA THR A 198 -6.10 6.50 29.21
C THR A 198 -5.57 5.68 28.05
N VAL A 199 -5.38 4.36 28.22
CA VAL A 199 -4.91 3.47 27.15
C VAL A 199 -6.06 2.93 26.31
N VAL A 200 -7.10 2.39 26.96
CA VAL A 200 -8.21 1.72 26.27
C VAL A 200 -9.01 2.69 25.40
N PHE A 201 -9.19 3.94 25.86
CA PHE A 201 -9.96 4.95 25.14
C PHE A 201 -9.10 6.15 24.72
N GLY A 202 -8.29 6.68 25.64
CA GLY A 202 -7.50 7.89 25.41
C GLY A 202 -6.49 7.77 24.27
N LEU A 203 -5.75 6.67 24.21
CA LEU A 203 -4.70 6.45 23.20
C LEU A 203 -5.26 6.51 21.78
N LEU A 204 -6.31 5.73 21.49
CA LEU A 204 -6.91 5.69 20.17
C LEU A 204 -7.53 7.05 19.81
N LYS A 205 -8.15 7.74 20.77
CA LYS A 205 -8.70 9.08 20.58
C LYS A 205 -7.62 10.10 20.18
N VAL A 206 -6.48 10.11 20.87
CA VAL A 206 -5.36 11.01 20.60
C VAL A 206 -4.80 10.77 19.20
N LEU A 207 -4.51 9.51 18.85
CA LEU A 207 -3.97 9.15 17.54
C LEU A 207 -4.95 9.46 16.40
N THR A 208 -6.23 9.13 16.56
CA THR A 208 -7.25 9.42 15.53
C THR A 208 -7.47 10.92 15.34
N THR A 209 -7.37 11.71 16.40
CA THR A 209 -7.42 13.17 16.32
C THR A 209 -6.23 13.74 15.56
N LEU A 210 -5.00 13.35 15.93
CA LEU A 210 -3.79 13.79 15.25
C LEU A 210 -3.77 13.37 13.77
N TYR A 211 -4.26 12.16 13.47
CA TYR A 211 -4.43 11.69 12.10
C TYR A 211 -5.46 12.52 11.32
N GLY A 212 -6.61 12.78 11.93
CA GLY A 212 -7.67 13.61 11.34
C GLY A 212 -7.17 15.01 10.98
N ILE A 213 -6.32 15.60 11.82
CA ILE A 213 -5.65 16.87 11.54
C ILE A 213 -4.65 16.71 10.40
N ALA A 214 -3.67 15.81 10.55
CA ALA A 214 -2.56 15.65 9.60
C ALA A 214 -3.03 15.37 8.17
N LYS A 215 -4.04 14.49 7.99
CA LYS A 215 -4.52 14.08 6.66
C LYS A 215 -5.27 15.17 5.89
N ARG A 216 -5.72 16.24 6.56
CA ARG A 216 -6.56 17.30 5.96
C ARG A 216 -5.79 18.55 5.60
N ILE A 217 -4.52 18.65 6.00
CA ILE A 217 -3.67 19.79 5.67
C ILE A 217 -3.34 19.77 4.18
N GLN A 218 -3.48 20.93 3.55
CA GLN A 218 -3.10 21.14 2.16
C GLN A 218 -1.83 21.99 2.10
N VAL A 219 -0.84 21.55 1.32
CA VAL A 219 0.33 22.35 1.01
C VAL A 219 0.01 23.20 -0.20
N THR A 220 -0.03 24.51 -0.03
CA THR A 220 -0.17 25.44 -1.16
C THR A 220 1.22 25.73 -1.72
N PRO A 221 1.50 25.41 -2.99
CA PRO A 221 2.73 25.81 -3.63
C PRO A 221 2.83 27.35 -3.66
N PRO A 222 4.03 27.94 -3.57
CA PRO A 222 4.18 29.38 -3.74
C PRO A 222 3.66 29.83 -5.12
N PRO A 223 3.12 31.05 -5.27
CA PRO A 223 2.53 31.51 -6.53
C PRO A 223 3.49 31.52 -7.73
N SER A 224 4.81 31.39 -7.50
CA SER A 224 5.86 31.29 -8.50
C SER A 224 6.20 29.87 -8.95
N SER A 225 5.62 28.82 -8.35
CA SER A 225 5.92 27.43 -8.74
C SER A 225 5.15 27.03 -10.01
N PRO A 226 5.79 26.31 -10.95
CA PRO A 226 5.11 25.82 -12.15
C PRO A 226 3.98 24.85 -11.79
N PRO A 227 2.95 24.70 -12.65
CA PRO A 227 1.81 23.82 -12.38
C PRO A 227 2.26 22.35 -12.16
N PRO A 228 1.49 21.55 -11.40
CA PRO A 228 1.86 20.19 -10.98
C PRO A 228 2.09 19.21 -12.13
N SER A 229 1.62 19.52 -13.34
CA SER A 229 1.88 18.74 -14.56
C SER A 229 3.26 18.98 -15.18
N SER A 230 4.02 19.97 -14.66
CA SER A 230 5.35 20.34 -15.11
C SER A 230 6.32 20.37 -13.93
N THR A 231 6.51 19.23 -13.26
CA THR A 231 7.78 18.96 -12.58
C THR A 231 8.81 18.53 -13.62
N SER A 232 9.10 19.42 -14.57
CA SER A 232 10.37 19.37 -15.27
C SER A 232 11.42 19.81 -14.25
N LEU A 233 12.41 18.96 -13.99
CA LEU A 233 13.64 19.38 -13.32
C LEU A 233 14.10 20.70 -13.96
N SER A 234 14.46 21.68 -13.13
CA SER A 234 15.00 22.94 -13.61
C SER A 234 16.20 22.67 -14.54
N GLU A 235 16.45 23.52 -15.54
CA GLU A 235 17.60 23.42 -16.47
C GLU A 235 18.97 23.46 -15.75
N HIS A 236 18.99 23.58 -14.42
CA HIS A 236 20.19 23.61 -13.57
C HIS A 236 20.31 22.42 -12.61
N GLY A 237 19.46 21.39 -12.72
CA GLY A 237 19.64 20.15 -11.94
C GLY A 237 19.35 20.27 -10.43
N ASP A 238 18.99 21.46 -9.94
CA ASP A 238 18.61 21.66 -8.55
C ASP A 238 17.15 21.28 -8.33
N ILE A 239 16.93 20.31 -7.44
CA ILE A 239 15.61 19.91 -6.94
C ILE A 239 15.05 21.09 -6.12
N PRO A 240 13.86 21.64 -6.44
CA PRO A 240 13.26 22.70 -5.65
C PRO A 240 13.15 22.27 -4.19
N SER A 241 13.52 23.14 -3.25
CA SER A 241 13.34 22.87 -1.83
C SER A 241 11.86 22.56 -1.54
N PRO A 242 11.57 21.54 -0.72
CA PRO A 242 10.19 21.16 -0.46
C PRO A 242 9.47 22.31 0.24
N SER A 243 8.28 22.65 -0.26
CA SER A 243 7.43 23.65 0.39
C SER A 243 7.18 23.26 1.85
N PRO A 244 7.29 24.18 2.81
CA PRO A 244 7.15 23.85 4.22
C PRO A 244 5.73 23.35 4.51
N HIS A 245 5.64 22.25 5.27
CA HIS A 245 4.36 21.65 5.65
C HIS A 245 3.93 22.19 7.03
N PRO A 246 2.71 22.72 7.22
CA PRO A 246 2.27 23.29 8.51
C PRO A 246 2.31 22.34 9.72
N PHE A 247 2.27 21.02 9.46
CA PHE A 247 2.42 19.97 10.49
C PHE A 247 3.88 19.55 10.73
N ALA A 248 4.86 20.11 10.01
CA ALA A 248 6.25 19.66 10.09
C ALA A 248 6.82 19.78 11.51
N SER A 249 6.49 20.85 12.24
CA SER A 249 6.89 21.09 13.63
C SER A 249 6.24 20.13 14.64
N VAL A 250 5.19 19.40 14.25
CA VAL A 250 4.50 18.41 15.11
C VAL A 250 5.20 17.05 15.06
N TRP A 251 5.78 16.66 13.93
CA TRP A 251 6.37 15.33 13.74
C TRP A 251 7.47 14.97 14.76
N PRO A 252 8.41 15.86 15.11
CA PRO A 252 9.47 15.52 16.08
C PRO A 252 8.93 15.16 17.48
N VAL A 253 7.77 15.67 17.86
CA VAL A 253 7.11 15.35 19.15
C VAL A 253 6.27 14.08 19.04
N LEU A 254 5.57 13.89 17.92
CA LEU A 254 4.66 12.77 17.70
C LEU A 254 5.39 11.45 17.42
N LEU A 255 6.40 11.47 16.55
CA LEU A 255 7.00 10.27 15.98
C LEU A 255 7.75 9.37 16.98
N PRO A 256 8.51 9.86 17.97
CA PRO A 256 9.24 8.98 18.89
C PRO A 256 8.34 7.96 19.59
N ASN A 257 7.21 8.42 20.16
CA ASN A 257 6.23 7.55 20.81
C ASN A 257 5.46 6.71 19.81
N LEU A 258 5.22 7.20 18.59
CA LEU A 258 4.51 6.45 17.54
C LEU A 258 5.33 5.25 17.06
N MET A 259 6.62 5.49 16.80
CA MET A 259 7.58 4.47 16.41
C MET A 259 7.80 3.45 17.54
N ALA A 260 7.88 3.92 18.78
CA ALA A 260 7.92 3.04 19.95
C ALA A 260 6.67 2.16 20.07
N LEU A 261 5.48 2.73 19.89
CA LEU A 261 4.23 1.96 19.93
C LEU A 261 4.19 0.89 18.83
N ILE A 262 4.58 1.22 17.60
CA ILE A 262 4.63 0.25 16.49
C ILE A 262 5.58 -0.90 16.85
N ARG A 263 6.80 -0.60 17.30
CA ARG A 263 7.76 -1.62 17.75
C ARG A 263 7.16 -2.49 18.85
N THR A 264 6.55 -1.88 19.87
CA THR A 264 5.95 -2.60 20.99
C THR A 264 4.84 -3.52 20.52
N LEU A 265 3.95 -3.05 19.65
CA LEU A 265 2.85 -3.85 19.09
C LEU A 265 3.36 -5.03 18.25
N HIS A 266 4.40 -4.84 17.43
CA HIS A 266 5.00 -5.93 16.65
C HIS A 266 5.68 -6.96 17.54
N ALA A 267 6.37 -6.51 18.57
CA ALA A 267 7.06 -7.39 19.51
C ALA A 267 6.10 -8.28 20.31
N LEU A 268 4.81 -7.93 20.47
CA LEU A 268 3.83 -8.77 21.17
C LEU A 268 3.61 -10.14 20.50
N SER A 269 3.89 -10.24 19.20
CA SER A 269 3.84 -11.51 18.48
C SER A 269 5.12 -12.34 18.63
N ALA A 270 6.19 -11.80 19.22
CA ALA A 270 7.42 -12.55 19.48
C ALA A 270 7.16 -13.72 20.45
N PRO A 271 7.87 -14.86 20.32
CA PRO A 271 7.49 -16.12 20.97
C PRO A 271 7.23 -16.01 22.47
N LEU A 272 8.16 -15.41 23.22
CA LEU A 272 8.05 -15.27 24.69
C LEU A 272 6.89 -14.34 25.11
N ALA A 273 6.73 -13.21 24.41
CA ALA A 273 5.66 -12.25 24.71
C ALA A 273 4.28 -12.84 24.36
N ARG A 274 4.20 -13.53 23.22
CA ARG A 274 2.98 -14.20 22.76
C ARG A 274 2.57 -15.32 23.71
N GLU A 275 3.50 -16.16 24.14
CA GLU A 275 3.22 -17.25 25.09
C GLU A 275 2.70 -16.71 26.43
N SER A 276 3.36 -15.69 26.99
CA SER A 276 2.91 -15.03 28.23
C SER A 276 1.49 -14.47 28.11
N LEU A 277 1.18 -13.81 26.99
CA LEU A 277 -0.15 -13.28 26.70
C LEU A 277 -1.23 -14.35 26.50
N VAL A 278 -0.88 -15.49 25.88
CA VAL A 278 -1.80 -16.64 25.71
C VAL A 278 -2.19 -17.23 27.07
N GLN A 279 -1.21 -17.35 27.98
CA GLN A 279 -1.41 -17.93 29.31
C GLN A 279 -2.20 -17.01 30.26
N THR A 280 -2.32 -15.73 29.89
CA THR A 280 -3.08 -14.75 30.65
C THR A 280 -4.58 -15.07 30.63
N THR A 281 -5.24 -15.01 31.80
CA THR A 281 -6.68 -15.27 31.94
C THR A 281 -7.55 -14.03 31.72
N THR A 282 -6.93 -12.85 31.62
CA THR A 282 -7.61 -11.58 31.39
C THR A 282 -8.04 -11.43 29.93
N SER A 283 -8.99 -10.52 29.67
CA SER A 283 -9.40 -10.18 28.30
C SER A 283 -8.32 -9.47 27.48
N ALA A 284 -7.21 -9.05 28.09
CA ALA A 284 -6.09 -8.39 27.39
C ALA A 284 -5.44 -9.29 26.32
N ARG A 285 -5.52 -10.62 26.49
CA ARG A 285 -5.13 -11.60 25.45
C ARG A 285 -5.80 -11.40 24.10
N GLY A 286 -6.94 -10.69 24.08
CA GLY A 286 -7.61 -10.25 22.86
C GLY A 286 -6.73 -9.45 21.90
N ILE A 287 -5.61 -8.88 22.37
CA ILE A 287 -4.62 -8.21 21.51
C ILE A 287 -4.03 -9.13 20.42
N LEU A 288 -3.92 -10.44 20.71
CA LEU A 288 -3.44 -11.46 19.77
C LEU A 288 -4.55 -12.04 18.89
N VAL A 289 -5.80 -11.66 19.15
CA VAL A 289 -6.98 -12.23 18.50
C VAL A 289 -7.35 -11.42 17.25
N MET A 290 -7.80 -12.11 16.20
CA MET A 290 -8.34 -11.47 15.01
C MET A 290 -9.67 -10.79 15.32
N SER A 291 -9.81 -9.51 14.95
CA SER A 291 -11.07 -8.80 15.16
C SER A 291 -12.16 -9.34 14.24
N VAL A 292 -13.43 -9.23 14.68
CA VAL A 292 -14.59 -9.65 13.88
C VAL A 292 -14.64 -8.91 12.54
N GLU A 293 -14.23 -7.64 12.52
CA GLU A 293 -14.16 -6.85 11.29
C GLU A 293 -13.10 -7.38 10.31
N GLU A 294 -11.95 -7.82 10.81
CA GLU A 294 -10.93 -8.46 9.97
C GLU A 294 -11.41 -9.81 9.44
N ILE A 295 -12.06 -10.63 10.28
CA ILE A 295 -12.63 -11.92 9.86
C ILE A 295 -13.66 -11.71 8.76
N ASN A 296 -14.62 -10.80 8.96
CA ASN A 296 -15.64 -10.49 7.97
C ASN A 296 -15.03 -9.94 6.67
N GLN A 297 -13.96 -9.14 6.76
CA GLN A 297 -13.25 -8.63 5.59
C GLN A 297 -12.56 -9.75 4.81
N ALA A 298 -11.88 -10.67 5.49
CA ALA A 298 -11.26 -11.84 4.88
C ALA A 298 -12.30 -12.76 4.21
N MET A 299 -13.50 -12.87 4.78
CA MET A 299 -14.62 -13.63 4.22
C MET A 299 -15.42 -12.87 3.15
N LEU A 300 -14.98 -11.67 2.75
CA LEU A 300 -15.69 -10.79 1.79
C LEU A 300 -17.15 -10.50 2.20
N GLY A 301 -17.43 -10.51 3.50
CA GLY A 301 -18.77 -10.31 4.07
C GLY A 301 -19.78 -11.42 3.77
N LYS A 302 -19.36 -12.58 3.25
CA LYS A 302 -20.25 -13.70 2.91
C LYS A 302 -20.83 -14.41 4.14
N GLU A 303 -20.10 -14.38 5.24
CA GLU A 303 -20.48 -15.03 6.50
C GLU A 303 -20.28 -14.04 7.65
N GLN A 304 -21.20 -14.02 8.59
CA GLN A 304 -21.05 -13.25 9.84
C GLN A 304 -20.79 -14.23 10.98
N VAL A 305 -19.68 -14.02 11.65
CA VAL A 305 -19.27 -14.86 12.79
C VAL A 305 -19.93 -14.35 14.07
N GLN A 306 -20.52 -15.25 14.85
CA GLN A 306 -21.18 -14.89 16.10
C GLN A 306 -20.14 -14.59 17.19
N VAL A 307 -20.33 -13.48 17.92
CA VAL A 307 -19.48 -13.12 19.07
C VAL A 307 -19.93 -13.87 20.30
N VAL A 308 -19.01 -14.58 20.94
CA VAL A 308 -19.24 -15.36 22.18
C VAL A 308 -18.61 -14.65 23.39
N ASP A 309 -17.44 -14.02 23.21
CA ASP A 309 -16.76 -13.25 24.25
C ASP A 309 -16.57 -11.80 23.81
N VAL A 310 -17.45 -10.94 24.31
CA VAL A 310 -17.45 -9.50 24.01
C VAL A 310 -16.21 -8.80 24.61
N ALA A 311 -15.67 -9.31 25.73
CA ALA A 311 -14.52 -8.70 26.39
C ALA A 311 -13.24 -8.94 25.58
N VAL A 312 -13.00 -10.17 25.12
CA VAL A 312 -11.84 -10.50 24.27
C VAL A 312 -11.93 -9.78 22.92
N THR A 313 -13.10 -9.81 22.26
CA THR A 313 -13.28 -9.16 20.95
C THR A 313 -13.17 -7.64 21.02
N LYS A 314 -13.46 -7.02 22.16
CA LYS A 314 -13.18 -5.58 22.40
C LYS A 314 -11.69 -5.26 22.27
N TYR A 315 -10.81 -6.08 22.85
CA TYR A 315 -9.36 -5.87 22.77
C TYR A 315 -8.79 -6.24 21.40
N ALA A 316 -9.37 -7.23 20.71
CA ALA A 316 -9.05 -7.53 19.32
C ALA A 316 -9.31 -6.31 18.41
N ARG A 317 -10.49 -5.68 18.55
CA ARG A 317 -10.83 -4.45 17.83
C ARG A 317 -9.93 -3.29 18.21
N TRP A 318 -9.63 -3.12 19.50
CA TRP A 318 -8.71 -2.07 19.97
C TRP A 318 -7.31 -2.24 19.35
N ALA A 319 -6.78 -3.45 19.33
CA ALA A 319 -5.45 -3.75 18.77
C ALA A 319 -5.39 -3.45 17.28
N LYS A 320 -6.40 -3.90 16.52
CA LYS A 320 -6.54 -3.58 15.09
C LYS A 320 -6.56 -2.06 14.87
N ASN A 321 -7.49 -1.34 15.50
CA ASN A 321 -7.67 0.08 15.28
C ASN A 321 -6.43 0.89 15.69
N THR A 322 -5.77 0.51 16.78
CA THR A 322 -4.54 1.14 17.25
C THR A 322 -3.39 0.93 16.28
N ARG A 323 -3.22 -0.29 15.75
CA ARG A 323 -2.21 -0.60 14.72
C ARG A 323 -2.47 0.17 13.42
N ASP A 324 -3.70 0.11 12.92
CA ASP A 324 -4.07 0.76 11.65
C ASP A 324 -3.87 2.29 11.72
N ILE A 325 -4.29 2.93 12.81
CA ILE A 325 -4.10 4.38 12.96
C ILE A 325 -2.61 4.76 13.07
N CYS A 326 -1.78 3.92 13.69
CA CYS A 326 -0.34 4.14 13.73
C CYS A 326 0.26 4.13 12.32
N TYR A 327 -0.10 3.13 11.51
CA TYR A 327 0.35 3.05 10.12
C TYR A 327 -0.12 4.22 9.27
N HIS A 328 -1.38 4.64 9.42
CA HIS A 328 -1.89 5.79 8.69
C HIS A 328 -1.19 7.11 9.06
N LEU A 329 -0.86 7.31 10.34
CA LEU A 329 -0.09 8.48 10.79
C LEU A 329 1.33 8.49 10.24
N VAL A 330 2.02 7.34 10.28
CA VAL A 330 3.36 7.22 9.66
C VAL A 330 3.26 7.46 8.15
N GLY A 331 2.20 6.95 7.50
CA GLY A 331 1.91 7.24 6.09
C GLY A 331 1.76 8.72 5.79
N CYS A 332 1.04 9.46 6.62
CA CYS A 332 0.97 10.92 6.52
C CYS A 332 2.33 11.59 6.70
N ALA A 333 3.17 11.11 7.62
CA ALA A 333 4.51 11.65 7.79
C ALA A 333 5.37 11.42 6.54
N PHE A 334 5.40 10.17 6.05
CA PHE A 334 6.17 9.80 4.85
C PHE A 334 5.65 10.44 3.57
N GLY A 335 4.36 10.75 3.47
CA GLY A 335 3.78 11.44 2.32
C GLY A 335 4.33 12.87 2.11
N HIS A 336 5.08 13.44 3.06
CA HIS A 336 5.57 14.80 3.00
C HIS A 336 7.10 14.85 2.88
N ALA A 337 7.61 15.58 1.88
CA ALA A 337 9.06 15.71 1.67
C ALA A 337 9.83 16.29 2.88
N ASN A 338 9.18 17.12 3.71
CA ASN A 338 9.81 17.72 4.89
C ASN A 338 10.26 16.68 5.91
N ILE A 339 9.66 15.48 5.98
CA ILE A 339 10.07 14.49 6.98
C ILE A 339 11.52 14.02 6.76
N PHE A 340 11.97 14.02 5.51
CA PHE A 340 13.29 13.61 5.08
C PHE A 340 14.36 14.69 5.32
N THR A 341 13.95 15.94 5.58
CA THR A 341 14.86 17.08 5.79
C THR A 341 14.85 17.60 7.22
N THR A 342 13.74 17.42 7.96
CA THR A 342 13.54 18.02 9.30
C THR A 342 14.16 17.16 10.41
N THR A 343 14.64 15.95 10.08
CA THR A 343 15.15 15.01 11.08
C THR A 343 16.34 14.24 10.51
N ASP A 344 17.46 14.15 11.25
CA ASP A 344 18.56 13.20 10.98
C ASP A 344 18.16 11.72 11.26
N MET A 345 16.86 11.49 11.50
CA MET A 345 16.27 10.32 12.17
C MET A 345 15.48 9.32 11.31
N PRO A 346 15.14 9.54 10.02
CA PRO A 346 14.36 8.55 9.26
C PRO A 346 15.01 7.17 9.23
N SER A 347 16.34 7.09 9.07
CA SER A 347 17.05 5.80 9.00
C SER A 347 16.98 5.02 10.31
N SER A 348 17.25 5.68 11.45
CA SER A 348 17.25 5.03 12.76
C SER A 348 15.86 4.60 13.18
N TRP A 349 14.81 5.39 12.91
CA TRP A 349 13.43 5.01 13.21
C TRP A 349 12.91 3.90 12.31
N VAL A 350 13.21 3.95 11.00
CA VAL A 350 12.83 2.88 10.08
C VAL A 350 13.46 1.56 10.52
N GLN A 351 14.76 1.56 10.84
CA GLN A 351 15.48 0.35 11.27
C GLN A 351 15.00 -0.16 12.64
N SER A 352 14.96 0.72 13.65
CA SER A 352 14.67 0.31 15.04
C SER A 352 13.19 0.08 15.33
N SER A 353 12.28 0.39 14.40
CA SER A 353 10.84 0.30 14.64
C SER A 353 10.11 -0.39 13.50
N LEU A 354 10.14 0.17 12.29
CA LEU A 354 9.37 -0.39 11.16
C LEU A 354 9.96 -1.71 10.64
N LEU A 355 11.29 -1.87 10.67
CA LEU A 355 11.97 -3.09 10.25
C LEU A 355 12.25 -4.04 11.42
N SER A 356 11.81 -3.71 12.64
CA SER A 356 11.99 -4.56 13.81
C SER A 356 10.87 -5.61 13.93
N ASN A 357 11.19 -6.82 14.40
CA ASN A 357 10.22 -7.90 14.66
C ASN A 357 9.39 -8.32 13.42
N LEU A 358 9.86 -8.06 12.20
CA LEU A 358 9.15 -8.48 10.99
C LEU A 358 9.00 -10.00 10.91
N GLU A 359 9.93 -10.78 11.48
CA GLU A 359 9.84 -12.23 11.56
C GLU A 359 8.68 -12.74 12.42
N TYR A 360 8.11 -11.92 13.30
CA TYR A 360 6.97 -12.31 14.14
C TYR A 360 5.67 -11.66 13.70
N MET A 361 5.73 -10.77 12.71
CA MET A 361 4.57 -10.02 12.24
C MET A 361 3.53 -10.95 11.60
N GLU A 362 2.27 -10.85 12.04
CA GLU A 362 1.17 -11.67 11.53
C GLU A 362 0.73 -11.25 10.12
N HIS A 363 0.23 -12.20 9.31
CA HIS A 363 -0.20 -11.96 7.93
C HIS A 363 -1.24 -10.84 7.80
N ARG A 364 -2.20 -10.75 8.73
CA ARG A 364 -3.26 -9.73 8.75
C ARG A 364 -2.73 -8.28 8.85
N HIS A 365 -1.44 -8.09 9.17
CA HIS A 365 -0.85 -6.76 9.32
C HIS A 365 -0.27 -6.19 8.01
N TRP A 366 0.19 -7.06 7.10
CA TRP A 366 1.03 -6.68 5.97
C TRP A 366 0.32 -5.79 4.95
N LYS A 367 -0.97 -6.00 4.72
CA LYS A 367 -1.77 -5.17 3.81
C LYS A 367 -1.72 -3.69 4.17
N THR A 368 -2.12 -3.34 5.39
CA THR A 368 -2.09 -1.94 5.85
C THR A 368 -0.66 -1.44 5.97
N PHE A 369 0.27 -2.29 6.39
CA PHE A 369 1.68 -1.92 6.51
C PHE A 369 2.31 -1.52 5.17
N LEU A 370 2.17 -2.33 4.13
CA LEU A 370 2.71 -2.03 2.80
C LEU A 370 2.02 -0.83 2.16
N SER A 371 0.68 -0.79 2.20
CA SER A 371 -0.10 0.26 1.53
C SER A 371 -0.07 1.62 2.24
N SER A 372 -0.06 1.64 3.57
CA SER A 372 -0.16 2.88 4.35
C SER A 372 1.19 3.39 4.84
N VAL A 373 2.23 2.56 4.95
CA VAL A 373 3.56 3.00 5.40
C VAL A 373 4.55 3.03 4.25
N TRP A 374 4.78 1.89 3.61
CA TRP A 374 5.87 1.74 2.65
C TRP A 374 5.58 2.38 1.29
N LEU A 375 4.34 2.32 0.82
CA LEU A 375 3.97 2.94 -0.45
C LEU A 375 4.13 4.48 -0.39
N PRO A 376 3.65 5.21 0.64
CA PRO A 376 3.97 6.62 0.80
C PRO A 376 5.47 6.89 0.95
N PHE A 377 6.19 6.08 1.73
CA PHE A 377 7.64 6.22 1.90
C PHE A 377 8.40 6.19 0.58
N VAL A 378 8.17 5.18 -0.25
CA VAL A 378 8.85 5.03 -1.53
C VAL A 378 8.50 6.17 -2.50
N LYS A 379 7.21 6.54 -2.57
CA LYS A 379 6.74 7.57 -3.49
C LYS A 379 7.24 8.98 -3.16
N SER A 380 7.46 9.25 -1.87
CA SER A 380 7.82 10.59 -1.39
C SER A 380 9.28 10.71 -0.96
N CYS A 381 10.05 9.61 -0.97
CA CYS A 381 11.48 9.64 -0.68
C CYS A 381 12.21 10.48 -1.73
N PRO A 382 13.06 11.44 -1.34
CA PRO A 382 13.76 12.28 -2.31
C PRO A 382 14.95 11.55 -2.95
N PRO A 383 15.27 11.82 -4.23
CA PRO A 383 16.32 11.09 -4.96
C PRO A 383 17.70 11.06 -4.30
N HIS A 384 18.09 12.13 -3.60
CA HIS A 384 19.38 12.20 -2.91
C HIS A 384 19.50 11.22 -1.72
N LEU A 385 18.37 10.69 -1.21
CA LEU A 385 18.33 9.67 -0.15
C LEU A 385 18.13 8.26 -0.70
N TYR A 386 18.04 8.08 -2.02
CA TYR A 386 17.77 6.77 -2.59
C TYR A 386 18.86 5.74 -2.22
N ALA A 387 20.13 6.10 -2.36
CA ALA A 387 21.23 5.19 -2.03
C ALA A 387 21.40 4.94 -0.53
N THR A 388 21.23 5.97 0.31
CA THR A 388 21.56 5.90 1.74
C THR A 388 20.40 5.44 2.61
N LEU A 389 19.15 5.61 2.15
CA LEU A 389 17.95 5.31 2.93
C LEU A 389 17.02 4.34 2.18
N LEU A 390 16.58 4.68 0.96
CA LEU A 390 15.57 3.87 0.25
C LEU A 390 16.10 2.48 -0.08
N GLN A 391 17.27 2.39 -0.71
CA GLN A 391 17.85 1.13 -1.17
C GLN A 391 18.01 0.10 -0.03
N PRO A 392 18.71 0.38 1.07
CA PRO A 392 18.92 -0.61 2.11
C PRO A 392 17.62 -1.01 2.83
N THR A 393 16.68 -0.06 3.00
CA THR A 393 15.42 -0.33 3.71
C THR A 393 14.43 -1.13 2.88
N VAL A 394 14.27 -0.79 1.59
CA VAL A 394 13.41 -1.53 0.66
C VAL A 394 14.00 -2.91 0.38
N TRP A 395 15.33 -3.04 0.26
CA TRP A 395 15.95 -4.35 0.09
C TRP A 395 15.66 -5.27 1.28
N HIS A 396 15.84 -4.78 2.52
CA HIS A 396 15.56 -5.58 3.73
C HIS A 396 14.09 -6.01 3.81
N LEU A 397 13.16 -5.09 3.50
CA LEU A 397 11.73 -5.41 3.44
C LEU A 397 11.42 -6.48 2.38
N LEU A 398 11.94 -6.34 1.17
CA LEU A 398 11.70 -7.28 0.08
C LEU A 398 12.33 -8.64 0.36
N SER A 399 13.53 -8.69 0.94
CA SER A 399 14.16 -9.94 1.37
C SER A 399 13.27 -10.70 2.35
N HIS A 400 12.74 -9.99 3.35
CA HIS A 400 11.83 -10.59 4.32
C HIS A 400 10.54 -11.11 3.69
N LEU A 401 9.98 -10.35 2.73
CA LEU A 401 8.79 -10.78 2.00
C LEU A 401 9.07 -12.00 1.12
N THR A 402 10.23 -12.08 0.46
CA THR A 402 10.61 -13.25 -0.33
C THR A 402 10.61 -14.52 0.51
N ASP A 403 11.31 -14.51 1.65
CA ASP A 403 11.43 -15.69 2.52
C ASP A 403 10.07 -16.07 3.12
N ARG A 404 9.30 -15.07 3.55
CA ARG A 404 7.95 -15.25 4.11
C ARG A 404 6.99 -15.85 3.08
N LEU A 405 6.98 -15.32 1.86
CA LEU A 405 6.09 -15.80 0.81
C LEU A 405 6.47 -17.23 0.38
N ALA A 406 7.77 -17.51 0.23
CA ALA A 406 8.26 -18.84 -0.10
C ALA A 406 7.85 -19.87 0.98
N THR A 407 8.05 -19.52 2.26
CA THR A 407 7.68 -20.39 3.40
C THR A 407 6.17 -20.60 3.47
N GLY A 408 5.39 -19.52 3.34
CA GLY A 408 3.93 -19.59 3.39
C GLY A 408 3.33 -20.37 2.23
N TYR A 409 3.94 -20.29 1.04
CA TYR A 409 3.51 -21.06 -0.12
C TYR A 409 3.90 -22.54 -0.01
N ALA A 410 5.12 -22.85 0.42
CA ALA A 410 5.56 -24.23 0.65
C ALA A 410 4.68 -24.96 1.69
N ALA A 411 4.28 -24.24 2.75
CA ALA A 411 3.30 -24.76 3.71
C ALA A 411 1.95 -25.06 3.03
N ALA A 412 1.47 -24.17 2.15
CA ALA A 412 0.20 -24.35 1.45
C ALA A 412 0.21 -25.48 0.39
N SER A 413 1.36 -25.78 -0.22
CA SER A 413 1.47 -26.78 -1.30
C SER A 413 1.71 -28.22 -0.82
N SER A 414 2.16 -28.41 0.43
CA SER A 414 2.55 -29.72 0.97
C SER A 414 1.41 -30.70 1.27
N GLY A 415 0.14 -30.28 1.19
CA GLY A 415 -1.03 -31.16 1.32
C GLY A 415 -1.27 -31.76 2.71
N ASP A 416 -0.38 -31.52 3.68
CA ASP A 416 -0.62 -31.78 5.10
C ASP A 416 -1.68 -30.78 5.60
N ASP A 417 -2.67 -31.24 6.37
CA ASP A 417 -3.80 -30.43 6.90
C ASP A 417 -3.36 -28.99 7.20
N MET A 418 -3.79 -28.06 6.33
CA MET A 418 -3.50 -26.62 6.28
C MET A 418 -2.94 -26.03 7.59
N LYS A 419 -1.62 -25.94 7.68
CA LYS A 419 -0.96 -25.18 8.75
C LYS A 419 0.09 -24.26 8.14
N TYR A 420 -0.33 -23.03 7.82
CA TYR A 420 0.60 -21.90 7.92
C TYR A 420 1.31 -21.99 9.27
N ASP A 421 2.55 -21.54 9.36
CA ASP A 421 3.21 -21.44 10.66
C ASP A 421 2.25 -20.70 11.62
N VAL A 422 1.85 -21.38 12.69
CA VAL A 422 0.92 -20.86 13.71
C VAL A 422 1.47 -19.54 14.28
N ALA A 423 2.77 -19.29 14.15
CA ALA A 423 3.42 -18.03 14.48
C ALA A 423 2.94 -16.83 13.62
N TYR A 424 2.55 -17.03 12.35
CA TYR A 424 2.13 -15.95 11.45
C TYR A 424 0.62 -15.69 11.44
N LEU A 425 -0.16 -16.57 12.06
CA LEU A 425 -1.61 -16.44 12.14
C LEU A 425 -2.04 -15.80 13.46
N PRO A 426 -3.11 -14.98 13.44
CA PRO A 426 -3.72 -14.50 14.66
C PRO A 426 -4.43 -15.64 15.41
N GLN A 427 -4.75 -15.41 16.68
CA GLN A 427 -5.66 -16.31 17.40
C GLN A 427 -7.11 -16.06 16.98
N PHE A 428 -7.89 -17.14 16.95
CA PHE A 428 -9.34 -17.10 16.75
C PHE A 428 -10.01 -17.45 18.07
N ALA A 429 -10.35 -16.43 18.85
CA ALA A 429 -10.98 -16.60 20.16
C ALA A 429 -12.10 -15.57 20.38
N GLY A 430 -13.05 -15.91 21.25
CA GLY A 430 -14.20 -15.04 21.55
C GLY A 430 -15.26 -14.95 20.45
N VAL A 431 -15.16 -15.82 19.45
CA VAL A 431 -16.11 -15.98 18.35
C VAL A 431 -16.41 -17.46 18.14
N ASP A 432 -17.63 -17.76 17.69
CA ASP A 432 -18.03 -19.10 17.27
C ASP A 432 -17.68 -19.27 15.79
N ILE A 433 -16.53 -19.88 15.52
CA ILE A 433 -15.96 -20.02 14.17
C ILE A 433 -15.57 -21.47 13.90
N GLN A 434 -16.00 -21.98 12.75
CA GLN A 434 -15.68 -23.34 12.32
C GLN A 434 -14.23 -23.42 11.80
N ALA A 435 -13.62 -24.61 11.92
CA ALA A 435 -12.25 -24.84 11.46
C ALA A 435 -12.06 -24.51 9.96
N THR A 436 -13.03 -24.88 9.12
CA THR A 436 -13.04 -24.56 7.68
C THR A 436 -13.05 -23.05 7.39
N THR A 437 -13.75 -22.28 8.23
CA THR A 437 -13.76 -20.81 8.14
C THR A 437 -12.41 -20.24 8.58
N VAL A 438 -11.77 -20.81 9.63
CA VAL A 438 -10.41 -20.44 10.04
C VAL A 438 -9.40 -20.67 8.91
N ASP A 439 -9.47 -21.80 8.21
CA ASP A 439 -8.60 -22.09 7.06
C ASP A 439 -8.82 -21.10 5.92
N THR A 440 -10.09 -20.80 5.63
CA THR A 440 -10.47 -19.81 4.60
C THR A 440 -9.91 -18.43 4.92
N VAL A 441 -10.04 -17.98 6.17
CA VAL A 441 -9.52 -16.68 6.63
C VAL A 441 -7.99 -16.68 6.59
N SER A 442 -7.35 -17.76 7.04
CA SER A 442 -5.89 -17.90 7.06
C SER A 442 -5.29 -17.84 5.65
N ASN A 443 -5.93 -18.51 4.69
CA ASN A 443 -5.57 -18.41 3.29
C ASN A 443 -5.82 -17.01 2.71
N ALA A 444 -6.98 -16.40 3.02
CA ALA A 444 -7.30 -15.07 2.54
C ALA A 444 -6.26 -14.02 2.99
N VAL A 445 -5.84 -14.03 4.26
CA VAL A 445 -4.82 -13.07 4.75
C VAL A 445 -3.44 -13.33 4.16
N PHE A 446 -3.07 -14.59 3.90
CA PHE A 446 -1.81 -14.90 3.20
C PHE A 446 -1.84 -14.42 1.74
N VAL A 447 -2.93 -14.68 1.02
CA VAL A 447 -3.13 -14.19 -0.35
C VAL A 447 -3.10 -12.66 -0.40
N GLU A 448 -3.63 -11.96 0.62
CA GLU A 448 -3.47 -10.51 0.72
C GLU A 448 -2.01 -10.07 0.86
N VAL A 449 -1.16 -10.80 1.61
CA VAL A 449 0.28 -10.51 1.70
C VAL A 449 0.93 -10.62 0.31
N VAL A 450 0.62 -11.69 -0.43
CA VAL A 450 1.12 -11.89 -1.81
C VAL A 450 0.71 -10.72 -2.71
N ARG A 451 -0.59 -10.40 -2.75
CA ARG A 451 -1.14 -9.35 -3.61
C ARG A 451 -0.56 -7.98 -3.32
N TYR A 452 -0.46 -7.61 -2.04
CA TYR A 452 0.10 -6.31 -1.65
C TYR A 452 1.63 -6.25 -1.82
N THR A 453 2.32 -7.39 -1.79
CA THR A 453 3.74 -7.47 -2.18
C THR A 453 3.90 -7.18 -3.67
N VAL A 454 3.05 -7.76 -4.53
CA VAL A 454 3.05 -7.47 -5.97
C VAL A 454 2.65 -6.02 -6.25
N ASP A 455 1.65 -5.47 -5.55
CA ASP A 455 1.29 -4.04 -5.64
C ASP A 455 2.47 -3.13 -5.30
N PHE A 456 3.20 -3.47 -4.24
CA PHE A 456 4.37 -2.71 -3.81
C PHE A 456 5.50 -2.80 -4.83
N VAL A 457 5.77 -3.98 -5.38
CA VAL A 457 6.74 -4.15 -6.48
C VAL A 457 6.33 -3.37 -7.71
N GLU A 458 5.06 -3.42 -8.13
CA GLU A 458 4.57 -2.63 -9.26
C GLU A 458 4.79 -1.13 -9.03
N ALA A 459 4.57 -0.62 -7.82
CA ALA A 459 4.85 0.77 -7.49
C ALA A 459 6.34 1.15 -7.57
N LEU A 460 7.26 0.18 -7.43
CA LEU A 460 8.71 0.40 -7.56
C LEU A 460 9.17 0.47 -9.02
N ILE A 461 8.59 -0.35 -9.90
CA ILE A 461 9.13 -0.55 -11.26
C ILE A 461 8.19 -0.17 -12.41
N ASP A 462 6.91 0.02 -12.13
CA ASP A 462 5.87 0.28 -13.14
C ASP A 462 4.72 1.14 -12.57
N ALA A 463 5.05 2.12 -11.74
CA ALA A 463 4.06 3.05 -11.22
C ALA A 463 3.38 3.81 -12.37
N LYS A 464 2.05 3.71 -12.43
CA LYS A 464 1.20 4.41 -13.38
C LYS A 464 0.23 5.31 -12.65
N THR A 465 0.19 6.57 -13.05
CA THR A 465 -0.81 7.53 -12.60
C THR A 465 -1.94 7.58 -13.62
N VAL A 466 -3.18 7.47 -13.15
CA VAL A 466 -4.36 7.65 -14.01
C VAL A 466 -4.64 9.14 -14.12
N VAL A 467 -4.55 9.65 -15.34
CA VAL A 467 -4.90 11.03 -15.69
C VAL A 467 -6.20 10.99 -16.48
N ASP A 468 -6.98 12.08 -16.41
CA ASP A 468 -8.21 12.24 -17.19
C ASP A 468 -9.31 11.24 -16.77
N MET A 469 -9.53 11.14 -15.45
CA MET A 469 -10.51 10.20 -14.87
C MET A 469 -11.95 10.43 -15.34
N ASP A 470 -12.27 11.64 -15.78
CA ASP A 470 -13.59 12.04 -16.27
C ASP A 470 -13.79 11.75 -17.78
N SER A 471 -12.74 11.29 -18.47
CA SER A 471 -12.79 10.87 -19.88
C SER A 471 -13.27 9.42 -20.03
N THR A 472 -13.87 9.11 -21.17
CA THR A 472 -14.25 7.73 -21.54
C THR A 472 -13.02 6.81 -21.70
N HIS A 473 -11.82 7.39 -21.82
CA HIS A 473 -10.55 6.67 -21.96
C HIS A 473 -9.50 7.27 -21.00
N PRO A 474 -9.52 6.88 -19.71
CA PRO A 474 -8.52 7.33 -18.76
C PRO A 474 -7.11 6.95 -19.24
N LYS A 475 -6.18 7.90 -19.17
CA LYS A 475 -4.81 7.70 -19.63
C LYS A 475 -3.92 7.29 -18.47
N HIS A 476 -3.16 6.22 -18.65
CA HIS A 476 -2.14 5.81 -17.69
C HIS A 476 -0.80 6.43 -18.08
N VAL A 477 -0.28 7.33 -17.25
CA VAL A 477 0.96 8.07 -17.50
C VAL A 477 1.94 7.81 -16.37
N VAL A 478 3.20 7.57 -16.71
CA VAL A 478 4.30 7.52 -15.73
C VAL A 478 4.74 8.95 -15.47
N VAL A 479 4.69 9.38 -14.21
CA VAL A 479 5.14 10.73 -13.81
C VAL A 479 6.68 10.73 -13.70
N GLU A 480 7.30 11.89 -13.88
CA GLU A 480 8.77 12.01 -13.88
C GLU A 480 9.42 11.48 -12.59
N THR A 481 8.81 11.72 -11.43
CA THR A 481 9.30 11.22 -10.13
C THR A 481 9.30 9.69 -10.08
N ASP A 482 8.25 9.05 -10.60
CA ASP A 482 8.14 7.60 -10.70
C ASP A 482 9.16 7.03 -11.71
N ARG A 483 9.43 7.76 -12.79
CA ARG A 483 10.46 7.38 -13.78
C ARG A 483 11.85 7.37 -13.15
N VAL A 484 12.21 8.44 -12.43
CA VAL A 484 13.51 8.58 -11.75
C VAL A 484 13.67 7.51 -10.67
N LEU A 485 12.61 7.24 -9.89
CA LEU A 485 12.60 6.13 -8.93
C LEU A 485 12.86 4.79 -9.60
N ARG A 486 12.12 4.48 -10.68
CA ARG A 486 12.30 3.23 -11.44
C ARG A 486 13.73 3.11 -11.96
N GLU A 487 14.27 4.16 -12.58
CA GLU A 487 15.64 4.16 -13.10
C GLU A 487 16.67 3.89 -12.00
N PHE A 488 16.52 4.53 -10.84
CA PHE A 488 17.38 4.24 -9.68
C PHE A 488 17.25 2.77 -9.23
N ILE A 489 16.04 2.27 -9.06
CA ILE A 489 15.79 0.89 -8.59
C ILE A 489 16.42 -0.12 -9.55
N LEU A 490 16.18 0.05 -10.85
CA LEU A 490 16.71 -0.85 -11.87
C LEU A 490 18.24 -0.75 -12.03
N SER A 491 18.84 0.40 -11.69
CA SER A 491 20.30 0.56 -11.65
C SER A 491 20.97 -0.16 -10.46
N SER A 492 20.20 -0.49 -9.41
CA SER A 492 20.71 -1.20 -8.24
C SER A 492 20.63 -2.72 -8.46
N ASP A 493 21.78 -3.37 -8.63
CA ASP A 493 21.85 -4.84 -8.82
C ASP A 493 21.11 -5.62 -7.72
N ALA A 494 21.34 -5.23 -6.46
CA ALA A 494 20.75 -5.88 -5.30
C ALA A 494 19.21 -5.76 -5.27
N LEU A 495 18.66 -4.58 -5.52
CA LEU A 495 17.21 -4.39 -5.56
C LEU A 495 16.59 -5.09 -6.76
N THR A 496 17.19 -4.95 -7.95
CA THR A 496 16.69 -5.61 -9.16
C THR A 496 16.62 -7.12 -8.99
N ARG A 497 17.67 -7.75 -8.46
CA ARG A 497 17.68 -9.19 -8.18
C ARG A 497 16.62 -9.56 -7.15
N GLN A 498 16.48 -8.78 -6.07
CA GLN A 498 15.47 -9.06 -5.04
C GLN A 498 14.05 -8.96 -5.58
N ILE A 499 13.75 -7.93 -6.39
CA ILE A 499 12.46 -7.75 -7.05
C ILE A 499 12.15 -8.93 -7.97
N VAL A 500 13.12 -9.34 -8.79
CA VAL A 500 12.95 -10.50 -9.67
C VAL A 500 12.73 -11.77 -8.86
N ALA A 501 13.48 -11.99 -7.77
CA ALA A 501 13.32 -13.15 -6.90
C ALA A 501 11.91 -13.25 -6.31
N VAL A 502 11.35 -12.13 -5.81
CA VAL A 502 9.96 -12.06 -5.36
C VAL A 502 8.99 -12.46 -6.48
N LEU A 503 9.11 -11.84 -7.65
CA LEU A 503 8.18 -12.06 -8.76
C LEU A 503 8.26 -13.48 -9.32
N VAL A 504 9.47 -14.04 -9.42
CA VAL A 504 9.72 -15.43 -9.84
C VAL A 504 9.03 -16.41 -8.90
N GLY A 505 9.14 -16.20 -7.58
CA GLY A 505 8.38 -17.00 -6.62
C GLY A 505 6.88 -16.91 -6.86
N VAL A 506 6.35 -15.69 -6.98
CA VAL A 506 4.90 -15.45 -7.16
C VAL A 506 4.33 -16.07 -8.44
N VAL A 507 5.10 -16.14 -9.53
CA VAL A 507 4.64 -16.78 -10.78
C VAL A 507 4.25 -18.24 -10.58
N GLY A 508 4.90 -18.95 -9.65
CA GLY A 508 4.61 -20.35 -9.34
C GLY A 508 3.52 -20.56 -8.29
N TYR A 509 2.84 -19.50 -7.83
CA TYR A 509 1.83 -19.60 -6.77
C TYR A 509 0.42 -19.93 -7.29
N THR A 510 -0.52 -20.23 -6.38
CA THR A 510 -1.91 -20.60 -6.71
C THR A 510 -2.84 -19.39 -6.94
N ASP A 511 -2.49 -18.19 -6.47
CA ASP A 511 -3.29 -16.98 -6.70
C ASP A 511 -3.07 -16.44 -8.11
N THR A 512 -3.86 -16.93 -9.06
CA THR A 512 -3.75 -16.59 -10.49
C THR A 512 -3.74 -15.10 -10.77
N LEU A 513 -4.43 -14.27 -9.96
CA LEU A 513 -4.38 -12.81 -10.09
C LEU A 513 -2.96 -12.27 -9.88
N SER A 514 -2.29 -12.72 -8.82
CA SER A 514 -0.92 -12.32 -8.51
C SER A 514 0.07 -12.90 -9.52
N CYS A 515 -0.11 -14.16 -9.93
CA CYS A 515 0.78 -14.80 -10.91
C CYS A 515 0.75 -14.07 -12.25
N ARG A 516 -0.44 -13.74 -12.77
CA ARG A 516 -0.61 -12.94 -13.99
C ARG A 516 0.06 -11.57 -13.90
N ARG A 517 -0.12 -10.87 -12.77
CA ARG A 517 0.53 -9.57 -12.55
C ARG A 517 2.04 -9.70 -12.47
N ALA A 518 2.56 -10.70 -11.75
CA ALA A 518 3.99 -10.96 -11.66
C ALA A 518 4.61 -11.28 -13.04
N THR A 519 3.96 -12.13 -13.85
CA THR A 519 4.38 -12.43 -15.22
C THR A 519 4.44 -11.18 -16.09
N ASN A 520 3.43 -10.31 -16.01
CA ASN A 520 3.41 -9.05 -16.75
C ASN A 520 4.49 -8.05 -16.28
N LEU A 521 4.82 -8.04 -14.98
CA LEU A 521 5.91 -7.22 -14.45
C LEU A 521 7.28 -7.76 -14.90
N LEU A 522 7.48 -9.08 -14.86
CA LEU A 522 8.69 -9.75 -15.37
C LEU A 522 8.89 -9.47 -16.86
N ASP A 523 7.84 -9.50 -17.68
CA ASP A 523 7.91 -9.20 -19.11
C ASP A 523 8.42 -7.77 -19.38
N ARG A 524 8.00 -6.82 -18.54
CA ARG A 524 8.48 -5.44 -18.60
C ARG A 524 9.91 -5.30 -18.12
N LEU A 525 10.29 -6.01 -17.05
CA LEU A 525 11.67 -6.06 -16.57
C LEU A 525 12.61 -6.63 -17.63
N VAL A 526 12.21 -7.69 -18.33
CA VAL A 526 12.96 -8.24 -19.46
C VAL A 526 13.17 -7.15 -20.52
N SER A 527 12.11 -6.42 -20.87
CA SER A 527 12.20 -5.35 -21.87
C SER A 527 13.11 -4.19 -21.42
N ALA A 528 13.07 -3.83 -20.12
CA ALA A 528 13.88 -2.75 -19.55
C ALA A 528 15.36 -3.13 -19.35
N LEU A 529 15.65 -4.40 -19.04
CA LEU A 529 16.97 -4.88 -18.65
C LEU A 529 17.72 -5.62 -19.77
N ALA A 530 17.05 -5.97 -20.88
CA ALA A 530 17.68 -6.69 -22.00
C ALA A 530 18.83 -5.94 -22.69
N GLY A 531 19.01 -4.64 -22.43
CA GLY A 531 20.18 -3.88 -22.89
C GLY A 531 21.40 -3.99 -21.96
N GLN A 532 21.21 -4.42 -20.70
CA GLN A 532 22.25 -4.56 -19.67
C GLN A 532 22.64 -6.03 -19.49
N THR A 533 22.75 -6.71 -20.63
CA THR A 533 22.57 -8.16 -20.70
C THR A 533 23.64 -8.93 -19.92
N GLN A 534 24.90 -8.48 -19.93
CA GLN A 534 25.98 -9.14 -19.18
C GLN A 534 25.72 -9.25 -17.66
N GLN A 535 25.01 -8.29 -17.07
CA GLN A 535 24.73 -8.26 -15.63
C GLN A 535 23.56 -9.17 -15.24
N PHE A 536 22.54 -9.25 -16.11
CA PHE A 536 21.27 -9.91 -15.80
C PHE A 536 20.96 -11.14 -16.68
N HIS A 537 21.91 -11.62 -17.50
CA HIS A 537 21.74 -12.80 -18.37
C HIS A 537 21.26 -14.03 -17.62
N GLN A 538 21.94 -14.39 -16.54
CA GLN A 538 21.55 -15.56 -15.74
C GLN A 538 20.19 -15.35 -15.09
N LEU A 539 19.96 -14.16 -14.53
CA LEU A 539 18.70 -13.83 -13.87
C LEU A 539 17.50 -13.95 -14.83
N LEU A 540 17.57 -13.30 -16.00
CA LEU A 540 16.46 -13.26 -16.96
C LEU A 540 16.38 -14.53 -17.82
N GLY A 541 17.53 -14.98 -18.34
CA GLY A 541 17.61 -16.08 -19.30
C GLY A 541 17.59 -17.47 -18.64
N LYS A 542 17.96 -17.59 -17.36
CA LYS A 542 17.87 -18.85 -16.63
C LYS A 542 16.72 -18.79 -15.62
N ASP A 543 16.82 -17.95 -14.60
CA ASP A 543 15.92 -18.04 -13.45
C ASP A 543 14.47 -17.69 -13.82
N VAL A 544 14.26 -16.54 -14.49
CA VAL A 544 12.91 -16.14 -14.95
C VAL A 544 12.37 -17.07 -16.03
N PHE A 545 13.22 -17.50 -16.98
CA PHE A 545 12.80 -18.40 -18.06
C PHE A 545 12.36 -19.76 -17.51
N THR A 546 13.16 -20.37 -16.63
CA THR A 546 12.81 -21.64 -15.97
C THR A 546 11.54 -21.50 -15.17
N ALA A 547 11.38 -20.46 -14.35
CA ALA A 547 10.18 -20.26 -13.55
C ALA A 547 8.91 -20.11 -14.41
N ALA A 548 8.98 -19.33 -15.49
CA ALA A 548 7.86 -19.18 -16.41
C ALA A 548 7.53 -20.50 -17.14
N LEU A 549 8.53 -21.31 -17.46
CA LEU A 549 8.35 -22.61 -18.11
C LEU A 549 7.73 -23.63 -17.15
N CYS A 550 8.20 -23.69 -15.90
CA CYS A 550 7.63 -24.54 -14.86
C CYS A 550 6.18 -24.16 -14.57
N ALA A 551 5.87 -22.86 -14.44
CA ALA A 551 4.49 -22.40 -14.25
C ALA A 551 3.60 -22.76 -15.45
N LEU A 552 4.09 -22.60 -16.68
CA LEU A 552 3.33 -22.97 -17.88
C LEU A 552 3.06 -24.48 -17.92
N LEU A 553 4.03 -25.31 -17.51
CA LEU A 553 3.86 -26.77 -17.42
C LEU A 553 2.83 -27.13 -16.34
N ALA A 554 2.90 -26.52 -15.16
CA ALA A 554 1.96 -26.78 -14.07
C ALA A 554 0.51 -26.48 -14.47
N HIS A 555 0.30 -25.44 -15.29
CA HIS A 555 -1.00 -25.04 -15.82
C HIS A 555 -1.30 -25.65 -17.19
N PHE A 556 -0.51 -26.62 -17.70
CA PHE A 556 -0.62 -27.07 -19.09
C PHE A 556 -2.02 -27.59 -19.45
N HIS A 557 -2.71 -28.28 -18.53
CA HIS A 557 -4.06 -28.82 -18.74
C HIS A 557 -5.21 -27.90 -18.38
N ASP A 558 -4.95 -26.73 -17.79
CA ASP A 558 -6.03 -25.81 -17.47
C ASP A 558 -6.74 -25.37 -18.76
N VAL A 559 -8.01 -24.95 -18.68
CA VAL A 559 -8.68 -24.38 -19.87
C VAL A 559 -7.85 -23.19 -20.36
N ASP A 560 -7.70 -23.02 -21.68
CA ASP A 560 -6.95 -21.90 -22.29
C ASP A 560 -7.33 -20.56 -21.65
N ASP A 561 -6.53 -20.13 -20.68
CA ASP A 561 -6.77 -18.95 -19.88
C ASP A 561 -5.80 -17.83 -20.27
N GLY A 562 -6.10 -16.62 -19.82
CA GLY A 562 -5.23 -15.47 -20.07
C GLY A 562 -3.81 -15.65 -19.51
N PHE A 563 -3.64 -16.45 -18.47
CA PHE A 563 -2.36 -16.62 -17.78
C PHE A 563 -1.35 -17.40 -18.61
N LYS A 564 -1.75 -18.52 -19.23
CA LYS A 564 -0.88 -19.28 -20.15
C LYS A 564 -0.33 -18.40 -21.26
N TRP A 565 -1.18 -17.56 -21.86
CA TRP A 565 -0.78 -16.67 -22.94
C TRP A 565 0.14 -15.54 -22.49
N GLU A 566 0.07 -15.13 -21.22
CA GLU A 566 1.01 -14.19 -20.60
C GLU A 566 2.36 -14.86 -20.35
N LEU A 567 2.38 -16.11 -19.86
CA LEU A 567 3.60 -16.90 -19.69
C LEU A 567 4.31 -17.19 -21.02
N ILE A 568 3.55 -17.61 -22.05
CA ILE A 568 4.07 -17.79 -23.42
C ILE A 568 4.65 -16.48 -23.94
N ASN A 569 4.00 -15.35 -23.66
CA ASN A 569 4.53 -14.04 -24.06
C ASN A 569 5.86 -13.72 -23.36
N LEU A 570 5.96 -13.99 -22.06
CA LEU A 570 7.18 -13.78 -21.27
C LEU A 570 8.33 -14.66 -21.80
N LEU A 571 8.08 -15.97 -21.98
CA LEU A 571 9.07 -16.90 -22.55
C LEU A 571 9.53 -16.45 -23.93
N ARG A 572 8.58 -16.02 -24.79
CA ARG A 572 8.88 -15.47 -26.11
C ARG A 572 9.75 -14.23 -26.01
N ASN A 573 9.40 -13.29 -25.13
CA ASN A 573 10.13 -12.04 -24.98
C ASN A 573 11.58 -12.29 -24.53
N ILE A 574 11.78 -13.19 -23.56
CA ILE A 574 13.11 -13.62 -23.12
C ILE A 574 13.89 -14.27 -24.28
N TYR A 575 13.29 -15.25 -24.97
CA TYR A 575 13.97 -15.97 -26.05
C TYR A 575 14.36 -15.04 -27.20
N CYS A 576 13.43 -14.20 -27.67
CA CYS A 576 13.69 -13.26 -28.75
C CYS A 576 14.75 -12.21 -28.35
N ARG A 577 14.58 -11.52 -27.20
CA ARG A 577 15.46 -10.40 -26.84
C ARG A 577 16.81 -10.85 -26.28
N VAL A 578 16.79 -11.83 -25.38
CA VAL A 578 17.96 -12.21 -24.59
C VAL A 578 18.76 -13.30 -25.29
N THR A 579 18.11 -14.26 -25.96
CA THR A 579 18.81 -15.37 -26.66
C THR A 579 19.12 -15.05 -28.12
N LEU A 580 18.19 -14.45 -28.86
CA LEU A 580 18.38 -14.16 -30.29
C LEU A 580 18.84 -12.73 -30.60
N GLY A 581 18.76 -11.83 -29.61
CA GLY A 581 19.10 -10.42 -29.77
C GLY A 581 18.08 -9.60 -30.56
N LEU A 582 16.87 -10.12 -30.77
CA LEU A 582 15.82 -9.50 -31.58
C LEU A 582 15.06 -8.44 -30.79
N LEU A 583 14.87 -7.29 -31.41
CA LEU A 583 13.99 -6.21 -30.93
C LEU A 583 12.57 -6.41 -31.49
N PRO A 584 11.54 -6.03 -30.74
CA PRO A 584 10.19 -5.87 -31.28
C PRO A 584 10.15 -4.84 -32.41
N VAL A 585 9.20 -5.00 -33.32
CA VAL A 585 9.02 -4.14 -34.50
C VAL A 585 8.91 -2.66 -34.14
N ASP A 586 8.21 -2.35 -33.05
CA ASP A 586 7.99 -0.99 -32.54
C ASP A 586 9.26 -0.34 -31.95
N GLU A 587 10.27 -1.13 -31.63
CA GLU A 587 11.56 -0.68 -31.10
C GLU A 587 12.67 -0.64 -32.15
N CYS A 588 12.42 -1.15 -33.37
CA CYS A 588 13.36 -1.16 -34.50
C CYS A 588 13.54 0.23 -35.14
N LYS A 589 14.00 1.22 -34.36
CA LYS A 589 14.23 2.59 -34.86
C LYS A 589 15.41 2.61 -35.85
N GLY A 590 15.09 2.74 -37.14
CA GLY A 590 16.10 2.81 -38.22
C GLY A 590 16.73 1.46 -38.57
N ILE A 591 16.14 0.35 -38.12
CA ILE A 591 16.58 -1.02 -38.42
C ILE A 591 15.43 -1.72 -39.13
N ASP A 592 15.71 -2.45 -40.21
CA ASP A 592 14.70 -3.31 -40.84
C ASP A 592 14.32 -4.46 -39.87
N PRO A 593 13.05 -4.58 -39.42
CA PRO A 593 12.63 -5.64 -38.52
C PRO A 593 12.89 -7.06 -39.07
N LEU A 594 12.98 -7.24 -40.39
CA LEU A 594 13.27 -8.51 -41.04
C LEU A 594 14.77 -8.83 -41.11
N HIS A 595 15.63 -7.81 -41.05
CA HIS A 595 17.08 -7.94 -41.22
C HIS A 595 17.83 -7.26 -40.06
N GLN A 596 17.45 -7.60 -38.83
CA GLN A 596 18.12 -7.10 -37.64
C GLN A 596 19.56 -7.64 -37.56
N PRO A 597 20.55 -6.79 -37.23
CA PRO A 597 21.93 -7.22 -37.12
C PRO A 597 22.09 -8.25 -36.00
N VAL A 598 22.93 -9.26 -36.23
CA VAL A 598 23.28 -10.25 -35.21
C VAL A 598 24.07 -9.54 -34.10
N LYS A 599 23.61 -9.69 -32.85
CA LYS A 599 24.35 -9.18 -31.69
C LYS A 599 25.57 -10.07 -31.39
N PRO A 600 26.66 -9.50 -30.83
CA PRO A 600 27.78 -10.29 -30.34
C PRO A 600 27.34 -11.36 -29.34
N ASP A 601 28.00 -12.51 -29.34
CA ASP A 601 27.71 -13.61 -28.39
C ASP A 601 27.83 -13.16 -26.92
N SER A 602 28.69 -12.18 -26.63
CA SER A 602 28.84 -11.58 -25.29
C SER A 602 27.59 -10.88 -24.78
N ASP A 603 26.67 -10.54 -25.67
CA ASP A 603 25.44 -9.80 -25.35
C ASP A 603 24.22 -10.71 -25.32
N LEU A 604 24.40 -12.00 -25.62
CA LEU A 604 23.35 -13.00 -25.70
C LEU A 604 23.42 -14.00 -24.54
N CYS A 605 22.26 -14.45 -24.06
CA CYS A 605 22.17 -15.55 -23.10
C CYS A 605 21.72 -16.83 -23.80
N PHE A 606 22.57 -17.85 -23.77
CA PHE A 606 22.26 -19.17 -24.34
C PHE A 606 21.52 -20.10 -23.37
N ALA A 607 21.27 -19.69 -22.12
CA ALA A 607 20.56 -20.51 -21.14
C ALA A 607 19.14 -20.91 -21.60
N PRO A 608 18.29 -20.02 -22.15
CA PRO A 608 16.98 -20.42 -22.67
C PRO A 608 17.09 -21.50 -23.76
N ARG A 609 18.04 -21.35 -24.69
CA ARG A 609 18.32 -22.34 -25.75
C ARG A 609 18.69 -23.70 -25.16
N GLN A 610 19.56 -23.71 -24.14
CA GLN A 610 19.98 -24.95 -23.48
C GLN A 610 18.83 -25.61 -22.71
N ILE A 611 18.00 -24.82 -22.03
CA ILE A 611 16.81 -25.30 -21.31
C ILE A 611 15.85 -25.98 -22.30
N VAL A 612 15.47 -25.30 -23.38
CA VAL A 612 14.54 -25.90 -24.37
C VAL A 612 15.12 -27.12 -25.09
N ALA A 613 16.43 -27.10 -25.41
CA ALA A 613 17.11 -28.23 -26.03
C ALA A 613 17.21 -29.45 -25.09
N SER A 614 17.09 -29.25 -23.79
CA SER A 614 17.13 -30.32 -22.79
C SER A 614 15.74 -30.91 -22.45
N LEU A 615 14.66 -30.34 -23.02
CA LEU A 615 13.33 -30.92 -22.89
C LEU A 615 13.22 -32.25 -23.62
N HIS A 616 12.39 -33.15 -23.11
CA HIS A 616 12.23 -34.48 -23.67
C HIS A 616 11.74 -34.43 -25.13
N GLY A 617 12.36 -35.22 -26.00
CA GLY A 617 11.98 -35.34 -27.41
C GLY A 617 12.50 -34.22 -28.32
N VAL A 618 13.07 -33.14 -27.79
CA VAL A 618 13.58 -32.02 -28.60
C VAL A 618 14.92 -32.38 -29.26
N GLN A 619 14.99 -32.24 -30.59
CA GLN A 619 16.22 -32.39 -31.37
C GLN A 619 16.85 -31.02 -31.70
N PRO A 620 18.17 -30.98 -32.02
CA PRO A 620 18.83 -29.73 -32.43
C PRO A 620 18.16 -29.05 -33.63
N ASP A 621 17.63 -29.83 -34.57
CA ASP A 621 16.92 -29.32 -35.76
C ASP A 621 15.61 -28.63 -35.39
N ASP A 622 14.91 -29.08 -34.35
CA ASP A 622 13.67 -28.46 -33.87
C ASP A 622 13.96 -27.06 -33.29
N VAL A 623 15.05 -26.93 -32.53
CA VAL A 623 15.50 -25.65 -31.98
C VAL A 623 15.91 -24.71 -33.11
N ALA A 624 16.65 -25.20 -34.12
CA ALA A 624 17.01 -24.40 -35.29
C ALA A 624 15.78 -23.92 -36.07
N ALA A 625 14.77 -24.78 -36.25
CA ALA A 625 13.51 -24.44 -36.91
C ALA A 625 12.69 -23.38 -36.14
N LEU A 626 12.64 -23.48 -34.81
CA LEU A 626 12.03 -22.46 -33.96
C LEU A 626 12.74 -21.11 -34.13
N GLU A 627 14.07 -21.09 -34.04
CA GLU A 627 14.86 -19.85 -34.16
C GLU A 627 14.70 -19.20 -35.52
N GLN A 628 14.67 -20.00 -36.59
CA GLN A 628 14.40 -19.51 -37.93
C GLN A 628 13.01 -18.87 -38.02
N SER A 629 11.98 -19.54 -37.50
CA SER A 629 10.61 -19.02 -37.47
C SER A 629 10.47 -17.72 -36.69
N LEU A 630 11.15 -17.61 -35.54
CA LEU A 630 11.15 -16.39 -34.72
C LEU A 630 11.87 -15.21 -35.40
N ARG A 631 12.89 -15.48 -36.21
CA ARG A 631 13.63 -14.46 -36.99
C ARG A 631 12.84 -13.98 -38.21
N THR A 632 12.16 -14.88 -38.92
CA THR A 632 11.41 -14.52 -40.14
C THR A 632 10.06 -13.89 -39.83
N HIS A 633 9.43 -14.24 -38.70
CA HIS A 633 8.13 -13.72 -38.30
C HIS A 633 8.26 -12.80 -37.07
N HIS A 634 7.96 -11.52 -37.27
CA HIS A 634 8.18 -10.45 -36.29
C HIS A 634 6.91 -9.99 -35.56
N SER A 635 5.73 -10.50 -35.95
CA SER A 635 4.49 -10.27 -35.21
C SER A 635 4.53 -11.02 -33.87
N THR A 636 4.28 -10.28 -32.78
CA THR A 636 4.14 -10.83 -31.43
C THR A 636 3.17 -12.02 -31.39
N LYS A 637 2.02 -11.91 -32.07
CA LYS A 637 1.03 -12.99 -32.10
C LYS A 637 1.59 -14.27 -32.72
N THR A 638 2.29 -14.14 -33.84
CA THR A 638 2.86 -15.27 -34.58
C THR A 638 4.00 -15.93 -33.80
N GLN A 639 4.91 -15.12 -33.22
CA GLN A 639 6.02 -15.63 -32.40
C GLN A 639 5.53 -16.41 -31.17
N LYS A 640 4.46 -15.92 -30.52
CA LYS A 640 3.83 -16.64 -29.40
C LYS A 640 3.28 -18.01 -29.83
N ASN A 641 2.66 -18.09 -31.01
CA ASN A 641 2.14 -19.36 -31.53
C ASN A 641 3.27 -20.36 -31.80
N TYR A 642 4.38 -19.94 -32.43
CA TYR A 642 5.51 -20.84 -32.64
C TYR A 642 6.09 -21.39 -31.34
N LEU A 643 6.22 -20.54 -30.32
CA LEU A 643 6.71 -20.99 -29.03
C LEU A 643 5.74 -21.94 -28.34
N LYS A 644 4.42 -21.67 -28.43
CA LYS A 644 3.37 -22.57 -27.94
C LYS A 644 3.46 -23.94 -28.60
N GLU A 645 3.43 -23.98 -29.94
CA GLU A 645 3.48 -25.21 -30.74
C GLU A 645 4.76 -26.02 -30.45
N PHE A 646 5.91 -25.34 -30.29
CA PHE A 646 7.17 -25.97 -29.95
C PHE A 646 7.13 -26.66 -28.56
N LEU A 647 6.47 -26.04 -27.58
CA LEU A 647 6.42 -26.56 -26.20
C LEU A 647 5.34 -27.64 -25.98
N GLU A 648 4.34 -27.75 -26.86
CA GLU A 648 3.22 -28.70 -26.71
C GLU A 648 3.69 -30.16 -26.61
N THR A 649 4.53 -30.62 -27.54
CA THR A 649 4.95 -32.03 -27.59
C THR A 649 5.82 -32.42 -26.37
N PRO A 650 6.86 -31.63 -25.99
CA PRO A 650 7.61 -31.92 -24.79
C PRO A 650 6.76 -31.88 -23.51
N PHE A 651 5.81 -30.96 -23.42
CA PHE A 651 4.95 -30.83 -22.24
C PHE A 651 4.00 -32.01 -22.09
N LEU A 652 3.40 -32.49 -23.19
CA LEU A 652 2.61 -33.72 -23.19
C LEU A 652 3.42 -34.91 -22.65
N ALA A 653 4.67 -35.09 -23.11
CA ALA A 653 5.53 -36.16 -22.61
C ALA A 653 5.83 -36.04 -21.11
N TYR A 654 6.02 -34.82 -20.59
CA TYR A 654 6.21 -34.57 -19.17
C TYR A 654 4.99 -34.90 -18.34
N VAL A 655 3.79 -34.54 -18.80
CA VAL A 655 2.56 -34.84 -18.05
C VAL A 655 2.19 -36.32 -18.12
N ASP A 656 2.46 -36.99 -19.25
CA ASP A 656 2.17 -38.41 -19.41
C ASP A 656 3.10 -39.31 -18.57
N ALA A 657 4.34 -38.87 -18.27
CA ALA A 657 5.32 -39.67 -17.55
C ALA A 657 6.25 -38.85 -16.60
N PRO A 658 5.70 -38.11 -15.62
CA PRO A 658 6.45 -37.12 -14.83
C PRO A 658 7.59 -37.70 -13.99
N HIS A 659 7.49 -38.96 -13.56
CA HIS A 659 8.51 -39.64 -12.74
C HIS A 659 9.66 -40.26 -13.56
N THR A 660 9.59 -40.22 -14.89
CA THR A 660 10.58 -40.83 -15.78
C THR A 660 11.54 -39.83 -16.41
N LEU A 661 11.22 -38.54 -16.30
CA LEU A 661 11.96 -37.43 -16.90
C LEU A 661 12.58 -36.57 -15.78
N LYS A 662 13.72 -35.93 -16.06
CA LYS A 662 14.32 -34.97 -15.12
C LYS A 662 13.37 -33.79 -14.94
N ALA A 663 13.17 -33.32 -13.71
CA ALA A 663 12.36 -32.11 -13.51
C ALA A 663 12.96 -30.95 -14.32
N ILE A 664 12.11 -30.06 -14.84
CA ILE A 664 12.57 -28.86 -15.58
C ILE A 664 13.52 -28.00 -14.71
N GLU A 665 13.34 -28.05 -13.38
CA GLU A 665 14.19 -27.39 -12.39
C GLU A 665 15.58 -28.06 -12.23
N ASP A 666 15.71 -29.34 -12.56
CA ASP A 666 16.92 -30.16 -12.45
C ASP A 666 17.74 -30.24 -13.76
N LEU A 667 17.33 -29.49 -14.79
CA LEU A 667 18.06 -29.42 -16.06
C LEU A 667 19.44 -28.76 -15.83
N PRO A 668 20.51 -29.28 -16.49
CA PRO A 668 21.89 -29.08 -16.04
C PRO A 668 22.31 -27.61 -15.91
N PRO A 669 23.13 -27.26 -14.91
CA PRO A 669 23.80 -25.96 -14.90
C PRO A 669 24.80 -25.89 -16.07
N VAL A 670 24.79 -24.74 -16.76
CA VAL A 670 25.57 -24.44 -17.97
C VAL A 670 27.02 -24.93 -17.88
N ALA A 671 27.43 -25.76 -18.84
CA ALA A 671 28.85 -25.97 -19.12
C ALA A 671 29.43 -24.68 -19.71
N SER A 672 30.30 -24.01 -18.95
CA SER A 672 31.07 -22.86 -19.42
C SER A 672 31.99 -23.27 -20.57
N SER A 673 31.91 -22.58 -21.70
CA SER A 673 32.93 -22.63 -22.74
C SER A 673 34.27 -22.08 -22.20
N SER A 674 35.21 -23.01 -21.99
CA SER A 674 36.68 -22.84 -21.98
C SER A 674 37.28 -21.47 -21.60
N HIS A 675 37.73 -21.34 -20.35
CA HIS A 675 38.97 -20.64 -20.05
C HIS A 675 40.09 -21.68 -19.76
N PRO A 676 41.34 -21.42 -20.18
CA PRO A 676 42.42 -22.38 -20.06
C PRO A 676 42.74 -22.64 -18.58
N ARG A 677 42.83 -23.93 -18.23
CA ARG A 677 43.33 -24.42 -16.93
C ARG A 677 44.64 -23.71 -16.59
N ALA A 678 44.64 -22.94 -15.50
CA ALA A 678 45.87 -22.62 -14.80
C ALA A 678 46.49 -23.93 -14.30
N ALA A 679 47.71 -24.19 -14.73
CA ALA A 679 48.48 -25.35 -14.34
C ALA A 679 48.70 -25.36 -12.82
N SER A 680 48.39 -26.50 -12.20
CA SER A 680 48.73 -26.82 -10.83
C SER A 680 50.26 -26.90 -10.67
N THR A 681 50.87 -25.90 -10.04
CA THR A 681 52.18 -26.09 -9.40
C THR A 681 51.93 -26.52 -7.97
N SER A 682 52.13 -27.82 -7.74
CA SER A 682 52.39 -28.38 -6.41
C SER A 682 53.60 -27.68 -5.80
N ASN A 683 53.45 -27.16 -4.59
CA ASN A 683 54.57 -26.99 -3.66
C ASN A 683 54.03 -27.12 -2.24
N ASP A 684 54.26 -28.30 -1.66
CA ASP A 684 54.43 -28.46 -0.23
C ASP A 684 55.60 -27.56 0.22
N ALA A 685 55.35 -26.63 1.13
CA ALA A 685 56.36 -26.09 2.04
C ALA A 685 55.73 -25.30 3.19
N ASP A 686 55.86 -25.89 4.38
CA ASP A 686 56.13 -25.27 5.68
C ASP A 686 55.27 -24.11 6.21
N ILE A 687 54.34 -24.52 7.08
CA ILE A 687 53.81 -23.76 8.21
C ILE A 687 54.92 -23.66 9.27
N SER A 688 55.82 -22.67 9.17
CA SER A 688 56.60 -22.20 10.33
C SER A 688 57.36 -20.89 10.04
N SER A 689 56.71 -19.74 10.23
CA SER A 689 57.35 -18.49 10.74
C SER A 689 56.44 -17.28 10.60
N LEU A 690 55.52 -17.06 11.54
CA LEU A 690 54.83 -15.77 11.72
C LEU A 690 54.54 -15.57 13.21
N PHE A 691 55.60 -15.55 14.03
CA PHE A 691 55.59 -14.87 15.31
C PHE A 691 56.77 -13.88 15.31
N GLY A 692 56.41 -12.61 15.54
CA GLY A 692 57.30 -11.48 15.42
C GLY A 692 58.42 -11.45 16.45
N ALA A 693 59.52 -10.83 16.03
CA ALA A 693 60.53 -10.30 16.92
C ALA A 693 60.05 -8.96 17.50
N HIS A 694 60.08 -8.86 18.83
CA HIS A 694 60.29 -7.59 19.53
C HIS A 694 61.77 -7.20 19.39
N HIS A 695 62.06 -5.96 18.98
CA HIS A 695 62.69 -4.95 19.84
C HIS A 695 62.92 -3.63 19.09
N GLU A 696 62.75 -2.56 19.88
CA GLU A 696 62.90 -1.11 19.64
C GLU A 696 61.81 -0.38 18.85
#